data_AF-A0A653RJM7-F1
#
_entry.id   AF-A0A653RJM7-F1
#
_cell.length_a   1.000
_cell.length_b   1.000
_cell.length_c   1.000
_cell.angle_alpha   90.00
_cell.angle_beta   90.00
_cell.angle_gamma   90.00
#
_symmetry.space_group_name_H-M   'P 1'
#
loop_
_entity.id
_entity.type
_entity.pdbx_description
1 polymer ?
#
loop_
_entity_poly.entity_id
_entity_poly.type
_entity_poly.pdbx_seq_one_letter_code
_entity_poly.pdbx_strand_id
1 'polypeptide(L)'
;MLETQVRRTSSARQAVWVTGSFRGSKYNREGYFQIGNETLPYLGIRMNQEANYVVTPTVPGSMVSITTDNAAFDVESDASFNLTGSSNEIVVENSREVGIGAAVIVSGDGNTVVAAADSSRTDFDVTGNRNTVTVNDHSYVTVSGSWNTVNTLGAQTAVDILNYTTVNAADWGDIINVGGTGNTINANQSSIRMWHTGSNDVNGDNDTIDVDYWAGNDPSALQEFKVTGSGNAINIDDRCAQTLVSTATDTISTRSDGSIVVTGGFNPGAITVTGGKATLQLGDGNVVNLSNVYSGQTFEYVDATGAATSTMLMDTNLLHLGGSLYQVLGSASARLSNTTFVASTPQQFSLKGNLDQVVLSDGSTISLEGDGDTVVGTNASRTNVTLLNGTNNVIAVGANSTVTDSAVGTSVTVGANSVVVMYDSTDSTVTATQGGTYIGAGVRTTINANNDTIFSTNAGVKISGNGNQIQLAAQGYSSGAVNVRTSTPTVDLTGSNNSIAINASFDAADATAQSAVSTSKDSLSIAGNGSIIIAGSVNPAVTLTGGIATVQLGDGNTVTTSNVYSGATLDYIDGNGTKTTSTLMDSNLLHLGGSLYQLFGDANAKMDNSIFAFAGDNLSMHASGSNDQFVLTSGSGLQFSGNSDTVIGTNASGAYVQLNGANNLVSVGANSNINDFGSGDTLTVGANSWVAAVAANTTVNATQGGAGISISGSGSAKINANNGELYLMGGNTVSVQGNGNVIDVWGPGETVTVQGSGNSLLMDSTSQTVLTSSSSLSRGDDGTIIVTGSVDPGTVTLTSGTATVNLGNGNVATLSGVSSGAKVEYIDASGVATWSALQDTSLVSGSFTSAHTLANQLVAAMASYTNADSGAASFVAQQATNDSQHMLAASLH
;
A
#
# COMPACT_ATOMS: atom_id res chain seq x y z
N MET A 1 41.77 -21.08 48.90
CA MET A 1 41.63 -22.19 47.92
C MET A 1 40.30 -22.86 48.17
N LEU A 2 39.29 -22.51 47.36
CA LEU A 2 38.05 -23.27 47.21
C LEU A 2 38.07 -23.75 45.76
N GLU A 3 38.14 -25.06 45.56
CA GLU A 3 38.11 -25.68 44.23
C GLU A 3 36.64 -25.82 43.81
N THR A 4 36.24 -25.17 42.71
CA THR A 4 34.88 -25.31 42.15
C THR A 4 34.97 -26.09 40.85
N GLN A 5 34.46 -27.32 40.83
CA GLN A 5 34.38 -28.15 39.63
C GLN A 5 33.35 -27.58 38.65
N VAL A 6 33.78 -27.27 37.43
CA VAL A 6 32.89 -26.95 36.31
C VAL A 6 32.57 -28.24 35.55
N ARG A 7 31.30 -28.69 35.58
CA ARG A 7 30.81 -29.76 34.69
C ARG A 7 30.34 -29.13 33.38
N ARG A 8 30.99 -29.48 32.27
CA ARG A 8 30.56 -29.13 30.91
C ARG A 8 29.41 -30.05 30.47
N THR A 9 28.28 -29.46 30.05
CA THR A 9 27.30 -30.12 29.17
C THR A 9 27.14 -29.27 27.91
N SER A 10 27.16 -29.92 26.76
CA SER A 10 27.18 -29.30 25.44
C SER A 10 25.79 -28.79 25.02
N SER A 11 25.77 -27.57 24.49
CA SER A 11 24.71 -26.88 23.72
C SER A 11 23.70 -26.00 24.49
N ALA A 12 23.56 -24.76 23.98
CA ALA A 12 22.69 -23.61 24.37
C ALA A 12 23.22 -22.65 25.45
N ARG A 13 23.09 -21.34 25.19
CA ARG A 13 23.56 -20.17 25.97
C ARG A 13 23.28 -20.33 27.48
N GLN A 14 24.31 -20.57 28.28
CA GLN A 14 24.19 -20.65 29.74
C GLN A 14 24.83 -19.43 30.40
N ALA A 15 24.05 -18.70 31.19
CA ALA A 15 24.56 -17.74 32.16
C ALA A 15 25.19 -18.52 33.32
N VAL A 16 26.45 -18.23 33.64
CA VAL A 16 27.13 -18.82 34.80
C VAL A 16 26.81 -17.94 36.02
N TRP A 17 26.15 -18.52 37.02
CA TRP A 17 25.90 -17.85 38.31
C TRP A 17 26.97 -18.29 39.31
N VAL A 18 27.78 -17.36 39.80
CA VAL A 18 28.72 -17.61 40.90
C VAL A 18 28.13 -17.02 42.17
N THR A 19 27.77 -17.87 43.12
CA THR A 19 27.37 -17.44 44.49
C THR A 19 28.51 -17.72 45.45
N GLY A 20 29.10 -16.67 46.02
CA GLY A 20 30.12 -16.77 47.06
C GLY A 20 29.86 -15.76 48.18
N SER A 21 30.03 -16.16 49.43
CA SER A 21 29.99 -15.28 50.60
C SER A 21 31.42 -14.91 51.01
N PHE A 22 31.82 -13.67 50.72
CA PHE A 22 33.10 -13.13 51.17
C PHE A 22 32.90 -12.35 52.48
N ARG A 23 33.49 -12.83 53.58
CA ARG A 23 33.67 -12.02 54.80
C ARG A 23 35.05 -11.38 54.75
N GLY A 24 35.14 -10.16 54.20
CA GLY A 24 36.33 -9.32 54.27
C GLY A 24 36.23 -8.35 55.45
N SER A 25 37.12 -8.48 56.44
CA SER A 25 37.26 -7.49 57.52
C SER A 25 38.08 -6.29 57.03
N LYS A 26 37.46 -5.10 56.92
CA LYS A 26 37.96 -3.71 56.99
C LYS A 26 39.44 -3.35 56.66
N TYR A 27 40.16 -4.14 55.86
CA TYR A 27 41.50 -3.83 55.37
C TYR A 27 41.55 -4.14 53.87
N ASN A 28 41.90 -3.12 53.07
CA ASN A 28 42.12 -3.18 51.62
C ASN A 28 42.89 -4.45 51.22
N ARG A 29 42.19 -5.44 50.68
CA ARG A 29 42.78 -6.49 49.85
C ARG A 29 41.97 -6.58 48.58
N GLU A 30 42.58 -6.16 47.48
CA GLU A 30 42.10 -6.36 46.13
C GLU A 30 41.92 -7.87 45.89
N GLY A 31 40.67 -8.29 45.63
CA GLY A 31 40.35 -9.65 45.22
C GLY A 31 40.24 -9.73 43.71
N TYR A 32 41.27 -10.21 43.02
CA TYR A 32 41.21 -10.45 41.57
C TYR A 32 40.45 -11.76 41.29
N PHE A 33 39.35 -11.69 40.56
CA PHE A 33 38.63 -12.88 40.06
C PHE A 33 39.04 -13.12 38.59
N GLN A 34 40.05 -13.95 38.35
CA GLN A 34 40.53 -14.26 37.00
C GLN A 34 39.88 -15.58 36.52
N ILE A 35 38.97 -15.49 35.55
CA ILE A 35 38.49 -16.65 34.78
C ILE A 35 39.42 -16.79 33.57
N GLY A 36 40.12 -17.91 33.43
CA GLY A 36 41.12 -18.10 32.37
C GLY A 36 40.50 -17.99 30.96
N ASN A 37 41.13 -17.21 30.09
CA ASN A 37 41.06 -17.06 28.61
C ASN A 37 39.82 -17.50 27.77
N GLU A 38 38.66 -17.85 28.34
CA GLU A 38 37.45 -18.20 27.58
C GLU A 38 36.41 -17.06 27.64
N THR A 39 35.96 -16.60 26.46
CA THR A 39 34.99 -15.52 26.28
C THR A 39 33.58 -15.98 26.69
N LEU A 40 33.00 -15.41 27.76
CA LEU A 40 31.59 -15.60 28.13
C LEU A 40 30.83 -14.28 27.91
N PRO A 41 29.75 -14.25 27.11
CA PRO A 41 29.05 -13.00 26.78
C PRO A 41 28.18 -12.42 27.91
N TYR A 42 27.89 -13.20 28.98
CA TYR A 42 27.07 -12.75 30.12
C TYR A 42 27.51 -13.43 31.42
N LEU A 43 28.01 -12.65 32.39
CA LEU A 43 28.32 -13.10 33.75
C LEU A 43 27.38 -12.40 34.75
N GLY A 44 26.58 -13.17 35.47
CA GLY A 44 25.68 -12.67 36.52
C GLY A 44 26.23 -12.97 37.91
N ILE A 45 26.50 -11.93 38.70
CA ILE A 45 27.03 -12.07 40.06
C ILE A 45 26.00 -11.54 41.07
N ARG A 46 25.63 -12.37 42.06
CA ARG A 46 24.85 -11.93 43.25
C ARG A 46 25.78 -11.90 44.46
N MET A 47 25.83 -10.75 45.13
CA MET A 47 26.73 -10.52 46.27
C MET A 47 25.98 -9.93 47.46
N ASN A 48 26.30 -10.38 48.68
CA ASN A 48 25.68 -9.91 49.92
C ASN A 48 26.59 -8.87 50.63
N GLN A 49 26.21 -7.59 50.54
CA GLN A 49 26.52 -6.38 51.33
C GLN A 49 27.98 -6.00 51.73
N GLU A 50 28.23 -4.68 51.63
CA GLU A 50 29.41 -3.90 52.10
C GLU A 50 30.78 -4.28 51.50
N ALA A 51 30.95 -4.10 50.19
CA ALA A 51 32.29 -4.13 49.58
C ALA A 51 32.42 -3.13 48.44
N ASN A 52 33.65 -2.64 48.24
CA ASN A 52 34.06 -1.87 47.07
C ASN A 52 34.49 -2.85 45.99
N TYR A 53 33.93 -2.72 44.78
CA TYR A 53 34.23 -3.58 43.64
C TYR A 53 34.81 -2.74 42.51
N VAL A 54 35.88 -3.23 41.89
CA VAL A 54 36.40 -2.67 40.64
C VAL A 54 35.90 -3.57 39.50
N VAL A 55 35.26 -2.97 38.51
CA VAL A 55 34.73 -3.63 37.31
C VAL A 55 35.66 -3.29 36.16
N THR A 56 36.53 -4.24 35.80
CA THR A 56 37.49 -4.09 34.71
C THR A 56 36.99 -4.82 33.45
N PRO A 57 37.00 -4.18 32.26
CA PRO A 57 36.60 -4.85 31.04
C PRO A 57 37.68 -5.87 30.65
N THR A 58 37.33 -7.15 30.62
CA THR A 58 38.23 -8.18 30.06
C THR A 58 38.07 -8.30 28.54
N VAL A 59 36.97 -7.79 27.97
CA VAL A 59 36.68 -7.76 26.53
C VAL A 59 35.85 -6.51 26.19
N PRO A 60 36.27 -5.67 25.21
CA PRO A 60 35.44 -4.57 24.72
C PRO A 60 34.07 -5.07 24.27
N GLY A 61 32.99 -4.48 24.79
CA GLY A 61 31.60 -4.80 24.43
C GLY A 61 30.90 -5.90 25.26
N SER A 62 31.53 -6.49 26.28
CA SER A 62 30.83 -7.36 27.23
C SER A 62 30.16 -6.56 28.36
N MET A 63 28.89 -6.81 28.63
CA MET A 63 28.15 -6.17 29.73
C MET A 63 28.23 -7.00 31.01
N VAL A 64 28.70 -6.40 32.10
CA VAL A 64 28.72 -7.01 33.43
C VAL A 64 27.39 -6.71 34.12
N SER A 65 26.66 -7.74 34.57
CA SER A 65 25.37 -7.58 35.25
C SER A 65 25.44 -8.00 36.72
N ILE A 66 25.10 -7.10 37.63
CA ILE A 66 25.17 -7.32 39.09
C ILE A 66 23.81 -6.98 39.72
N THR A 67 23.41 -7.77 40.72
CA THR A 67 22.26 -7.45 41.58
C THR A 67 22.71 -7.36 43.03
N THR A 68 22.68 -6.15 43.60
CA THR A 68 23.08 -5.91 45.01
C THR A 68 22.61 -4.54 45.51
N ASP A 69 22.57 -4.36 46.83
CA ASP A 69 22.21 -3.11 47.50
C ASP A 69 23.35 -2.65 48.41
N ASN A 70 23.53 -1.33 48.56
CA ASN A 70 24.55 -0.70 49.40
C ASN A 70 25.99 -1.13 49.05
N ALA A 71 26.31 -1.18 47.75
CA ALA A 71 27.66 -1.47 47.26
C ALA A 71 28.26 -0.25 46.53
N ALA A 72 29.58 -0.21 46.45
CA ALA A 72 30.32 0.75 45.64
C ALA A 72 31.00 0.04 44.47
N PHE A 73 30.86 0.58 43.27
CA PHE A 73 31.43 0.10 42.03
C PHE A 73 32.32 1.16 41.41
N ASP A 74 33.52 0.76 41.01
CA ASP A 74 34.43 1.55 40.20
C ASP A 74 34.51 0.87 38.82
N VAL A 75 33.88 1.47 37.82
CA VAL A 75 33.70 0.91 36.48
C VAL A 75 34.77 1.52 35.59
N GLU A 76 35.76 0.71 35.22
CA GLU A 76 36.83 1.18 34.33
C GLU A 76 36.26 1.60 32.98
N SER A 77 36.99 2.47 32.31
CA SER A 77 36.63 3.01 31.02
C SER A 77 36.35 1.92 29.97
N ASP A 78 35.34 2.16 29.13
CA ASP A 78 34.86 1.26 28.07
C ASP A 78 34.13 -0.01 28.54
N ALA A 79 33.93 -0.19 29.86
CA ALA A 79 33.09 -1.27 30.38
C ALA A 79 31.60 -0.94 30.26
N SER A 80 30.79 -1.91 29.83
CA SER A 80 29.33 -1.83 29.95
C SER A 80 28.88 -2.46 31.27
N PHE A 81 28.06 -1.76 32.04
CA PHE A 81 27.66 -2.16 33.38
C PHE A 81 26.14 -2.12 33.53
N ASN A 82 25.55 -3.17 34.08
CA ASN A 82 24.14 -3.25 34.41
C ASN A 82 23.97 -3.59 35.89
N LEU A 83 23.44 -2.65 36.67
CA LEU A 83 23.19 -2.82 38.09
C LEU A 83 21.69 -2.86 38.37
N THR A 84 21.23 -3.87 39.10
CA THR A 84 19.91 -3.88 39.72
C THR A 84 20.03 -3.86 41.23
N GLY A 85 19.52 -2.83 41.88
CA GLY A 85 19.49 -2.68 43.33
C GLY A 85 19.53 -1.24 43.78
N SER A 86 19.54 -1.03 45.10
CA SER A 86 19.30 0.27 45.74
C SER A 86 20.48 0.75 46.57
N SER A 87 20.60 2.07 46.71
CA SER A 87 21.61 2.75 47.54
C SER A 87 23.06 2.42 47.16
N ASN A 88 23.33 2.16 45.88
CA ASN A 88 24.69 1.88 45.41
C ASN A 88 25.42 3.15 44.98
N GLU A 89 26.74 3.13 45.03
CA GLU A 89 27.63 4.14 44.46
C GLU A 89 28.31 3.54 43.23
N ILE A 90 28.31 4.23 42.10
CA ILE A 90 28.91 3.79 40.84
C ILE A 90 29.75 4.95 40.35
N VAL A 91 31.07 4.77 40.35
CA VAL A 91 32.01 5.67 39.70
C VAL A 91 32.36 5.03 38.36
N VAL A 92 32.29 5.79 37.28
CA VAL A 92 32.69 5.34 35.94
C VAL A 92 33.95 6.11 35.57
N GLU A 93 35.07 5.42 35.47
CA GLU A 93 36.31 5.98 34.95
C GLU A 93 36.16 6.21 33.45
N ASN A 94 36.66 7.33 32.95
CA ASN A 94 36.56 7.67 31.53
C ASN A 94 37.83 7.27 30.78
N SER A 95 37.66 6.77 29.54
CA SER A 95 38.78 6.45 28.66
C SER A 95 39.29 7.74 28.06
N ARG A 96 40.60 7.84 27.90
CA ARG A 96 41.26 8.96 27.19
C ARG A 96 41.07 8.89 25.67
N GLU A 97 40.44 7.81 25.17
CA GLU A 97 40.19 7.60 23.75
C GLU A 97 38.78 8.10 23.36
N VAL A 98 38.74 9.07 22.45
CA VAL A 98 37.50 9.64 21.92
C VAL A 98 36.80 8.60 21.05
N GLY A 99 35.62 8.11 21.48
CA GLY A 99 34.67 7.43 20.59
C GLY A 99 34.10 6.08 21.04
N ILE A 100 34.52 5.52 22.18
CA ILE A 100 33.94 4.29 22.74
C ILE A 100 33.36 4.65 24.10
N GLY A 101 32.02 4.73 24.19
CA GLY A 101 31.35 5.09 25.43
C GLY A 101 31.03 3.87 26.29
N ALA A 102 31.23 3.99 27.60
CA ALA A 102 30.64 3.07 28.56
C ALA A 102 29.10 3.20 28.52
N ALA A 103 28.39 2.07 28.51
CA ALA A 103 26.94 2.02 28.67
C ALA A 103 26.61 1.52 30.08
N VAL A 104 26.01 2.38 30.90
CA VAL A 104 25.72 2.08 32.31
C VAL A 104 24.21 2.12 32.54
N ILE A 105 23.64 0.93 32.79
CA ILE A 105 22.22 0.74 33.08
C ILE A 105 22.09 0.52 34.60
N VAL A 106 21.28 1.32 35.27
CA VAL A 106 21.05 1.22 36.71
C VAL A 106 19.56 1.15 36.98
N SER A 107 19.12 0.15 37.73
CA SER A 107 17.71 0.00 38.12
C SER A 107 17.57 -0.18 39.61
N GLY A 108 16.87 0.74 40.27
CA GLY A 108 16.58 0.72 41.71
C GLY A 108 16.59 2.12 42.31
N ASP A 109 16.44 2.21 43.63
CA ASP A 109 16.25 3.48 44.31
C ASP A 109 17.52 3.97 45.02
N GLY A 110 17.75 5.28 45.07
CA GLY A 110 18.81 5.87 45.89
C GLY A 110 20.24 5.66 45.40
N ASN A 111 20.44 5.24 44.14
CA ASN A 111 21.78 5.02 43.61
C ASN A 111 22.47 6.35 43.27
N THR A 112 23.79 6.41 43.42
CA THR A 112 24.63 7.53 43.01
C THR A 112 25.53 7.05 41.88
N VAL A 113 25.47 7.69 40.72
CA VAL A 113 26.26 7.39 39.52
C VAL A 113 27.09 8.61 39.18
N VAL A 114 28.40 8.46 39.06
CA VAL A 114 29.35 9.56 38.82
C VAL A 114 30.27 9.16 37.68
N ALA A 115 30.21 9.89 36.56
CA ALA A 115 31.23 9.80 35.51
C ALA A 115 32.46 10.63 35.91
N ALA A 116 33.66 10.11 35.72
CA ALA A 116 34.91 10.81 35.96
C ALA A 116 35.15 11.92 34.90
N ALA A 117 35.79 13.02 35.32
CA ALA A 117 35.86 14.32 34.63
C ALA A 117 36.70 14.38 33.33
N ASP A 118 36.43 13.55 32.32
CA ASP A 118 37.09 13.58 31.01
C ASP A 118 36.09 13.53 29.82
N SER A 119 36.55 13.93 28.63
CA SER A 119 35.76 14.31 27.44
C SER A 119 35.21 13.17 26.56
N SER A 120 34.95 11.98 27.10
CA SER A 120 34.38 10.86 26.33
C SER A 120 32.87 10.73 26.57
N ARG A 121 32.13 10.43 25.50
CA ARG A 121 30.68 10.23 25.57
C ARG A 121 30.36 8.99 26.41
N THR A 122 29.58 9.15 27.47
CA THR A 122 29.03 8.05 28.27
C THR A 122 27.51 8.01 28.18
N ASP A 123 26.94 6.81 28.00
CA ASP A 123 25.49 6.62 27.88
C ASP A 123 24.96 5.98 29.19
N PHE A 124 24.10 6.69 29.90
CA PHE A 124 23.48 6.26 31.16
C PHE A 124 21.99 6.02 30.99
N ASP A 125 21.48 4.89 31.48
CA ASP A 125 20.04 4.62 31.61
C ASP A 125 19.73 4.28 33.07
N VAL A 126 19.17 5.25 33.80
CA VAL A 126 18.93 5.15 35.24
C VAL A 126 17.43 5.14 35.50
N THR A 127 16.96 4.04 36.08
CA THR A 127 15.55 3.79 36.39
C THR A 127 15.33 3.62 37.89
N GLY A 128 14.29 4.26 38.43
CA GLY A 128 13.94 4.21 39.86
C GLY A 128 13.88 5.58 40.51
N ASN A 129 13.82 5.63 41.83
CA ASN A 129 13.58 6.87 42.58
C ASN A 129 14.80 7.35 43.35
N ARG A 130 14.94 8.67 43.50
CA ARG A 130 16.02 9.29 44.30
C ARG A 130 17.44 8.92 43.87
N ASN A 131 17.63 8.57 42.59
CA ASN A 131 18.95 8.37 42.04
C ASN A 131 19.62 9.73 41.78
N THR A 132 20.93 9.79 41.98
CA THR A 132 21.77 10.94 41.64
C THR A 132 22.72 10.52 40.52
N VAL A 133 22.68 11.19 39.37
CA VAL A 133 23.56 10.93 38.23
C VAL A 133 24.40 12.18 38.02
N THR A 134 25.72 12.05 37.95
CA THR A 134 26.63 13.16 37.67
C THR A 134 27.45 12.79 36.44
N VAL A 135 27.38 13.59 35.38
CA VAL A 135 28.02 13.32 34.09
C VAL A 135 28.85 14.51 33.62
N ASN A 136 29.79 14.27 32.70
CA ASN A 136 30.62 15.32 32.09
C ASN A 136 30.29 15.47 30.60
N ASP A 137 31.10 16.24 29.88
CA ASP A 137 30.90 16.64 28.47
C ASP A 137 30.42 15.49 27.56
N HIS A 138 29.52 15.79 26.63
CA HIS A 138 29.04 14.88 25.56
C HIS A 138 28.36 13.58 26.02
N SER A 139 27.85 13.51 27.26
CA SER A 139 27.14 12.32 27.74
C SER A 139 25.69 12.27 27.27
N TYR A 140 25.11 11.07 27.21
CA TYR A 140 23.67 10.88 27.02
C TYR A 140 23.09 10.23 28.28
N VAL A 141 22.12 10.87 28.93
CA VAL A 141 21.53 10.40 30.18
C VAL A 141 20.03 10.26 30.03
N THR A 142 19.53 9.04 30.16
CA THR A 142 18.10 8.77 30.33
C THR A 142 17.83 8.50 31.80
N VAL A 143 16.93 9.27 32.41
CA VAL A 143 16.48 9.04 33.79
C VAL A 143 14.96 8.89 33.85
N SER A 144 14.51 7.76 34.37
CA SER A 144 13.10 7.47 34.59
C SER A 144 12.81 7.13 36.06
N GLY A 145 11.61 7.49 36.54
CA GLY A 145 11.19 7.35 37.93
C GLY A 145 10.87 8.70 38.55
N SER A 146 11.07 8.89 39.85
CA SER A 146 10.74 10.15 40.54
C SER A 146 11.80 10.59 41.55
N TRP A 147 11.94 11.90 41.76
CA TRP A 147 12.87 12.51 42.71
C TRP A 147 14.34 12.27 42.38
N ASN A 148 14.67 12.03 41.11
CA ASN A 148 16.04 11.84 40.68
C ASN A 148 16.77 13.20 40.55
N THR A 149 18.09 13.20 40.61
CA THR A 149 18.94 14.37 40.37
C THR A 149 19.95 14.04 39.28
N VAL A 150 20.09 14.87 38.27
CA VAL A 150 21.11 14.79 37.22
C VAL A 150 21.98 16.03 37.31
N ASN A 151 23.28 15.90 37.49
CA ASN A 151 24.23 17.01 37.42
C ASN A 151 25.05 16.84 36.15
N THR A 152 25.01 17.81 35.24
CA THR A 152 25.97 17.89 34.13
C THR A 152 27.08 18.84 34.57
N LEU A 153 28.29 18.33 34.63
CA LEU A 153 29.52 19.06 34.94
C LEU A 153 30.28 19.43 33.65
N GLY A 154 29.62 19.30 32.50
CA GLY A 154 30.22 19.42 31.20
C GLY A 154 29.23 19.77 30.08
N ALA A 155 29.75 20.36 29.00
CA ALA A 155 29.02 20.90 27.85
C ALA A 155 28.50 19.83 26.88
N GLN A 156 27.42 20.16 26.16
CA GLN A 156 26.81 19.32 25.10
C GLN A 156 26.30 17.96 25.57
N THR A 157 25.86 17.88 26.82
CA THR A 157 25.19 16.70 27.37
C THR A 157 23.74 16.64 26.90
N ALA A 158 23.28 15.47 26.48
CA ALA A 158 21.87 15.22 26.17
C ALA A 158 21.21 14.46 27.34
N VAL A 159 20.13 15.03 27.90
CA VAL A 159 19.47 14.53 29.10
C VAL A 159 17.98 14.33 28.82
N ASP A 160 17.53 13.09 28.88
CA ASP A 160 16.12 12.70 28.76
C ASP A 160 15.58 12.36 30.16
N ILE A 161 14.64 13.17 30.66
CA ILE A 161 14.08 12.99 32.00
C ILE A 161 12.57 12.77 31.99
N LEU A 162 12.09 12.05 32.99
CA LEU A 162 10.67 11.93 33.35
C LEU A 162 10.40 12.58 34.72
N ASN A 163 9.18 12.39 35.24
CA ASN A 163 8.60 13.04 36.42
C ASN A 163 9.56 13.32 37.62
N TYR A 164 9.38 14.48 38.27
CA TYR A 164 10.03 14.86 39.53
C TYR A 164 11.56 14.80 39.52
N THR A 165 12.20 15.04 38.38
CA THR A 165 13.66 15.01 38.23
C THR A 165 14.25 16.42 38.31
N THR A 166 15.31 16.59 39.10
CA THR A 166 16.12 17.80 39.11
C THR A 166 17.30 17.64 38.14
N VAL A 167 17.49 18.55 37.20
CA VAL A 167 18.68 18.62 36.33
C VAL A 167 19.46 19.87 36.70
N ASN A 168 20.74 19.76 37.00
CA ASN A 168 21.66 20.86 37.23
C ASN A 168 22.66 20.86 36.07
N ALA A 169 22.35 21.61 35.01
CA ALA A 169 23.20 21.78 33.86
C ALA A 169 24.13 22.99 34.05
N ALA A 170 25.40 22.72 34.35
CA ALA A 170 26.36 23.76 34.71
C ALA A 170 27.00 24.46 33.50
N ASP A 171 27.01 23.80 32.33
CA ASP A 171 27.73 24.24 31.15
C ASP A 171 26.82 24.48 29.93
N TRP A 172 27.40 25.08 28.90
CA TRP A 172 26.71 25.56 27.70
C TRP A 172 26.40 24.44 26.70
N GLY A 173 25.28 24.57 25.99
CA GLY A 173 24.94 23.73 24.83
C GLY A 173 24.31 22.37 25.16
N ASP A 174 23.85 22.15 26.39
CA ASP A 174 23.14 20.93 26.77
C ASP A 174 21.76 20.85 26.09
N ILE A 175 21.32 19.62 25.78
CA ILE A 175 20.00 19.33 25.22
C ILE A 175 19.20 18.57 26.26
N ILE A 176 18.15 19.19 26.81
CA ILE A 176 17.36 18.61 27.89
C ILE A 176 15.96 18.32 27.37
N ASN A 177 15.64 17.05 27.20
CA ASN A 177 14.30 16.62 26.82
C ASN A 177 13.50 16.25 28.07
N VAL A 178 12.39 16.95 28.27
CA VAL A 178 11.59 16.87 29.49
C VAL A 178 10.27 16.17 29.22
N GLY A 179 10.10 15.02 29.84
CA GLY A 179 8.83 14.32 29.99
C GLY A 179 8.28 14.41 31.41
N GLY A 180 6.97 14.23 31.54
CA GLY A 180 6.27 14.17 32.83
C GLY A 180 6.12 15.51 33.58
N THR A 181 5.89 15.42 34.89
CA THR A 181 5.54 16.53 35.79
C THR A 181 6.53 16.66 36.95
N GLY A 182 6.71 17.87 37.47
CA GLY A 182 7.42 18.17 38.72
C GLY A 182 8.92 18.32 38.57
N ASN A 183 9.43 18.49 37.35
CA ASN A 183 10.86 18.57 37.10
C ASN A 183 11.40 19.96 37.43
N THR A 184 12.66 20.04 37.87
CA THR A 184 13.39 21.30 38.09
C THR A 184 14.67 21.28 37.26
N ILE A 185 14.87 22.22 36.36
CA ILE A 185 15.99 22.25 35.41
C ILE A 185 16.77 23.53 35.65
N ASN A 186 17.92 23.46 36.30
CA ASN A 186 18.81 24.59 36.49
C ASN A 186 19.84 24.57 35.34
N ALA A 187 19.65 25.34 34.28
CA ALA A 187 20.46 25.30 33.06
C ALA A 187 20.81 26.72 32.58
N ASN A 188 21.93 26.90 31.86
CA ASN A 188 22.23 28.16 31.18
C ASN A 188 22.71 27.85 29.75
N GLN A 189 22.32 28.68 28.77
CA GLN A 189 22.70 28.50 27.37
C GLN A 189 22.40 27.09 26.80
N SER A 190 21.29 26.50 27.22
CA SER A 190 20.87 25.14 26.88
C SER A 190 19.63 25.11 25.97
N SER A 191 19.41 23.99 25.29
CA SER A 191 18.20 23.72 24.51
C SER A 191 17.30 22.77 25.29
N ILE A 192 16.16 23.26 25.74
CA ILE A 192 15.21 22.50 26.55
C ILE A 192 13.98 22.22 25.68
N ARG A 193 13.62 20.95 25.50
CA ARG A 193 12.41 20.56 24.77
C ARG A 193 11.44 19.85 25.69
N MET A 194 10.20 20.28 25.73
CA MET A 194 9.17 19.77 26.62
C MET A 194 8.06 19.10 25.82
N TRP A 195 7.74 17.84 26.13
CA TRP A 195 6.79 17.02 25.34
C TRP A 195 5.52 16.57 26.10
N HIS A 196 5.40 16.88 27.39
CA HIS A 196 4.38 16.27 28.26
C HIS A 196 3.63 17.27 29.14
N THR A 197 2.45 16.85 29.58
CA THR A 197 1.53 17.57 30.46
C THR A 197 2.05 17.60 31.89
N GLY A 198 2.28 18.77 32.49
CA GLY A 198 2.73 18.87 33.88
C GLY A 198 3.29 20.22 34.31
N SER A 199 3.48 20.41 35.62
CA SER A 199 4.15 21.58 36.21
C SER A 199 5.66 21.37 36.22
N ASN A 200 6.47 22.20 35.56
CA ASN A 200 7.94 22.08 35.57
C ASN A 200 8.59 23.45 35.87
N ASP A 201 9.79 23.46 36.44
CA ASP A 201 10.58 24.66 36.71
C ASP A 201 11.87 24.62 35.86
N VAL A 202 12.21 25.69 35.15
CA VAL A 202 13.53 25.96 34.58
C VAL A 202 14.11 27.21 35.23
N ASN A 203 15.37 27.14 35.64
CA ASN A 203 16.10 28.22 36.27
C ASN A 203 17.44 28.43 35.56
N GLY A 204 17.56 29.55 34.84
CA GLY A 204 18.81 30.11 34.36
C GLY A 204 18.66 30.97 33.12
N ASP A 205 19.79 31.29 32.51
CA ASP A 205 19.95 32.38 31.55
C ASP A 205 20.26 31.87 30.13
N ASN A 206 19.66 32.51 29.12
CA ASN A 206 19.91 32.31 27.69
C ASN A 206 19.58 30.92 27.12
N ASP A 207 18.60 30.23 27.68
CA ASP A 207 18.11 28.94 27.16
C ASP A 207 17.13 29.11 26.00
N THR A 208 17.06 28.11 25.11
CA THR A 208 15.98 27.95 24.13
C THR A 208 15.03 26.88 24.63
N ILE A 209 13.76 27.22 24.83
CA ILE A 209 12.74 26.36 25.42
C ILE A 209 11.64 26.13 24.38
N ASP A 210 11.58 24.92 23.83
CA ASP A 210 10.56 24.51 22.86
C ASP A 210 9.48 23.66 23.57
N VAL A 211 8.24 24.16 23.57
CA VAL A 211 7.07 23.47 24.13
C VAL A 211 6.23 22.90 22.99
N ASP A 212 6.43 21.61 22.71
CA ASP A 212 5.85 20.91 21.57
C ASP A 212 4.65 20.03 21.96
N TYR A 213 3.65 19.95 21.07
CA TYR A 213 2.54 19.00 21.22
C TYR A 213 2.88 17.62 20.64
N TRP A 214 2.86 16.58 21.49
CA TRP A 214 2.95 15.17 21.06
C TRP A 214 1.54 14.61 20.79
N ALA A 215 1.34 14.02 19.60
CA ALA A 215 0.05 13.55 19.06
C ALA A 215 -0.70 12.46 19.87
N GLY A 216 -0.20 12.07 21.05
CA GLY A 216 -0.77 11.06 21.93
C GLY A 216 -1.37 11.62 23.24
N ASN A 217 -1.21 12.91 23.53
CA ASN A 217 -1.64 13.51 24.80
C ASN A 217 -2.94 14.30 24.68
N ASP A 218 -3.72 14.33 25.76
CA ASP A 218 -4.97 15.09 25.88
C ASP A 218 -4.68 16.60 25.74
N PRO A 219 -5.20 17.27 24.68
CA PRO A 219 -4.98 18.70 24.47
C PRO A 219 -5.62 19.58 25.56
N SER A 220 -6.40 19.02 26.49
CA SER A 220 -7.03 19.78 27.59
C SER A 220 -6.19 19.88 28.87
N ALA A 221 -5.07 19.16 28.96
CA ALA A 221 -4.24 19.17 30.15
C ALA A 221 -3.36 20.42 30.24
N LEU A 222 -3.58 21.22 31.30
CA LEU A 222 -2.79 22.42 31.61
C LEU A 222 -1.29 22.08 31.70
N GLN A 223 -0.48 22.75 30.87
CA GLN A 223 0.97 22.76 31.01
C GLN A 223 1.35 23.97 31.85
N GLU A 224 1.84 23.76 33.07
CA GLU A 224 2.37 24.84 33.89
C GLU A 224 3.89 24.78 33.85
N PHE A 225 4.53 25.90 33.63
CA PHE A 225 5.97 25.94 33.57
C PHE A 225 6.49 27.26 34.11
N LYS A 226 7.55 27.22 34.91
CA LYS A 226 8.16 28.41 35.51
C LYS A 226 9.57 28.59 35.00
N VAL A 227 9.91 29.77 34.49
CA VAL A 227 11.24 30.14 34.01
C VAL A 227 11.81 31.24 34.88
N THR A 228 12.83 30.94 35.66
CA THR A 228 13.58 32.00 36.36
C THR A 228 14.90 32.25 35.64
N GLY A 229 15.36 33.51 35.59
CA GLY A 229 16.53 33.92 34.81
C GLY A 229 16.19 34.81 33.61
N SER A 230 17.20 35.12 32.81
CA SER A 230 17.24 36.20 31.82
C SER A 230 17.64 35.72 30.43
N GLY A 231 17.10 36.34 29.38
CA GLY A 231 17.50 36.06 27.99
C GLY A 231 17.00 34.73 27.40
N ASN A 232 16.05 34.03 28.02
CA ASN A 232 15.51 32.79 27.49
C ASN A 232 14.55 33.03 26.31
N ALA A 233 14.61 32.17 25.29
CA ALA A 233 13.70 32.16 24.14
C ALA A 233 12.70 31.00 24.27
N ILE A 234 11.42 31.30 24.43
CA ILE A 234 10.36 30.31 24.67
C ILE A 234 9.47 30.23 23.44
N ASN A 235 9.43 29.07 22.79
CA ASN A 235 8.57 28.80 21.63
C ASN A 235 7.44 27.85 22.05
N ILE A 236 6.19 28.25 21.82
CA ILE A 236 5.01 27.45 22.19
C ILE A 236 4.27 27.03 20.92
N ASP A 237 4.06 25.72 20.75
CA ASP A 237 3.30 25.14 19.64
C ASP A 237 1.79 25.43 19.76
N ASP A 238 1.12 25.59 18.62
CA ASP A 238 -0.27 26.05 18.49
C ASP A 238 -1.30 25.03 19.02
N ARG A 239 -0.90 23.76 19.10
CA ARG A 239 -1.70 22.65 19.61
C ARG A 239 -1.68 22.54 21.14
N CYS A 240 -0.82 23.29 21.82
CA CYS A 240 -0.75 23.34 23.28
C CYS A 240 -1.85 24.24 23.85
N ALA A 241 -3.10 23.78 23.82
CA ALA A 241 -4.19 24.50 24.48
C ALA A 241 -3.96 24.49 26.00
N GLN A 242 -3.93 25.67 26.63
CA GLN A 242 -3.73 25.86 28.09
C GLN A 242 -2.28 25.73 28.60
N THR A 243 -1.33 26.45 27.99
CA THR A 243 0.00 26.67 28.60
C THR A 243 -0.02 27.87 29.54
N LEU A 244 0.53 27.70 30.74
CA LEU A 244 0.84 28.73 31.73
C LEU A 244 2.37 28.78 31.89
N VAL A 245 2.99 29.82 31.34
CA VAL A 245 4.41 30.13 31.55
C VAL A 245 4.53 31.20 32.62
N SER A 246 5.16 30.93 33.74
CA SER A 246 5.49 31.92 34.76
C SER A 246 6.97 32.28 34.69
N THR A 247 7.32 33.52 34.97
CA THR A 247 8.69 33.99 35.13
C THR A 247 8.86 34.69 36.47
N ALA A 248 10.05 35.17 36.80
CA ALA A 248 10.30 35.87 38.06
C ALA A 248 9.42 37.13 38.25
N THR A 249 9.01 37.77 37.15
CA THR A 249 8.26 39.04 37.17
C THR A 249 6.98 39.03 36.35
N ASP A 250 6.82 38.09 35.40
CA ASP A 250 5.68 38.00 34.48
C ASP A 250 5.12 36.58 34.32
N THR A 251 3.81 36.42 34.16
CA THR A 251 3.13 35.14 33.87
C THR A 251 2.37 35.26 32.55
N ILE A 252 2.60 34.38 31.58
CA ILE A 252 1.81 34.23 30.35
C ILE A 252 0.89 33.01 30.47
N SER A 253 -0.39 33.13 30.13
CA SER A 253 -1.32 32.01 29.97
C SER A 253 -2.05 32.09 28.64
N THR A 254 -2.12 30.99 27.90
CA THR A 254 -3.03 30.84 26.74
C THR A 254 -4.31 30.17 27.22
N ARG A 255 -5.48 30.79 27.06
CA ARG A 255 -6.77 30.18 27.40
C ARG A 255 -7.28 29.30 26.25
N SER A 256 -8.26 28.44 26.54
CA SER A 256 -8.90 27.56 25.54
C SER A 256 -9.66 28.31 24.44
N ASP A 257 -10.01 29.58 24.66
CA ASP A 257 -10.60 30.46 23.65
C ASP A 257 -9.55 31.10 22.71
N GLY A 258 -8.26 30.85 22.97
CA GLY A 258 -7.12 31.43 22.26
C GLY A 258 -6.67 32.79 22.78
N SER A 259 -7.26 33.32 23.86
CA SER A 259 -6.80 34.56 24.49
C SER A 259 -5.47 34.34 25.21
N ILE A 260 -4.62 35.36 25.17
CA ILE A 260 -3.32 35.38 25.84
C ILE A 260 -3.43 36.34 27.02
N VAL A 261 -3.17 35.85 28.22
CA VAL A 261 -3.13 36.62 29.45
C VAL A 261 -1.69 36.80 29.87
N VAL A 262 -1.25 38.03 30.09
CA VAL A 262 0.06 38.29 30.71
C VAL A 262 -0.17 39.02 32.02
N THR A 263 0.43 38.58 33.12
CA THR A 263 0.33 39.26 34.42
C THR A 263 1.73 39.61 34.93
N GLY A 264 2.05 40.87 35.25
CA GLY A 264 3.41 41.22 35.72
C GLY A 264 3.85 42.66 35.51
N GLY A 265 5.17 42.86 35.34
CA GLY A 265 5.84 44.14 35.05
C GLY A 265 6.04 44.43 33.55
N PHE A 266 5.44 43.61 32.69
CA PHE A 266 5.47 43.70 31.24
C PHE A 266 5.16 45.10 30.66
N ASN A 267 5.85 45.47 29.58
CA ASN A 267 5.56 46.68 28.81
C ASN A 267 4.69 46.33 27.57
N PRO A 268 3.40 46.74 27.54
CA PRO A 268 2.49 46.44 26.43
C PRO A 268 2.95 46.89 25.03
N GLY A 269 3.88 47.86 24.96
CA GLY A 269 4.40 48.39 23.70
C GLY A 269 5.34 47.46 22.92
N ALA A 270 5.68 46.27 23.44
CA ALA A 270 6.67 45.37 22.86
C ALA A 270 6.08 44.16 22.09
N ILE A 271 4.75 44.08 21.91
CA ILE A 271 4.11 42.97 21.18
C ILE A 271 4.13 43.28 19.68
N THR A 272 4.75 42.39 18.90
CA THR A 272 4.67 42.44 17.43
C THR A 272 3.97 41.20 16.91
N VAL A 273 2.85 41.39 16.19
CA VAL A 273 2.16 40.31 15.46
C VAL A 273 2.42 40.48 13.97
N THR A 274 3.00 39.48 13.32
CA THR A 274 3.28 39.52 11.88
C THR A 274 3.07 38.14 11.26
N GLY A 275 2.20 38.04 10.26
CA GLY A 275 2.00 36.80 9.50
C GLY A 275 1.53 35.63 10.37
N GLY A 276 0.65 35.90 11.34
CA GLY A 276 0.13 34.90 12.26
C GLY A 276 1.07 34.49 13.41
N LYS A 277 2.20 35.17 13.61
CA LYS A 277 3.10 34.95 14.76
C LYS A 277 3.11 36.17 15.68
N ALA A 278 3.03 35.97 16.99
CA ALA A 278 3.24 37.03 17.98
C ALA A 278 4.55 36.83 18.74
N THR A 279 5.35 37.88 18.81
CA THR A 279 6.57 37.92 19.65
C THR A 279 6.33 38.86 20.82
N LEU A 280 6.52 38.35 22.03
CA LEU A 280 6.33 39.06 23.29
C LEU A 280 7.67 39.13 24.03
N GLN A 281 8.14 40.33 24.35
CA GLN A 281 9.33 40.51 25.19
C GLN A 281 8.90 40.66 26.66
N LEU A 282 9.25 39.69 27.49
CA LEU A 282 9.03 39.71 28.93
C LEU A 282 10.15 40.46 29.66
N GLY A 283 9.96 40.69 30.97
CA GLY A 283 11.01 41.16 31.88
C GLY A 283 12.29 40.33 31.78
N ASP A 284 13.41 40.96 32.14
CA ASP A 284 14.75 40.34 32.15
C ASP A 284 15.23 39.81 30.78
N GLY A 285 14.64 40.31 29.68
CA GLY A 285 15.10 40.01 28.32
C GLY A 285 14.60 38.70 27.72
N ASN A 286 13.69 37.99 28.39
CA ASN A 286 13.08 36.76 27.87
C ASN A 286 12.13 37.08 26.69
N VAL A 287 12.07 36.22 25.67
CA VAL A 287 11.23 36.40 24.48
C VAL A 287 10.32 35.19 24.29
N VAL A 288 9.02 35.41 24.13
CA VAL A 288 8.04 34.36 23.85
C VAL A 288 7.51 34.51 22.43
N ASN A 289 7.65 33.45 21.63
CA ASN A 289 7.09 33.38 20.29
C ASN A 289 5.86 32.47 20.28
N LEU A 290 4.72 33.04 19.92
CA LEU A 290 3.44 32.35 19.78
C LEU A 290 3.13 32.18 18.29
N SER A 291 2.81 30.95 17.88
CA SER A 291 2.34 30.66 16.52
C SER A 291 0.80 30.71 16.44
N ASN A 292 0.25 30.96 15.24
CA ASN A 292 -1.19 31.02 14.98
C ASN A 292 -1.98 32.05 15.81
N VAL A 293 -1.37 33.22 16.02
CA VAL A 293 -2.06 34.38 16.59
C VAL A 293 -2.85 35.10 15.49
N TYR A 294 -4.15 35.24 15.70
CA TYR A 294 -5.04 35.88 14.74
C TYR A 294 -5.25 37.35 15.11
N SER A 295 -5.24 38.22 14.12
CA SER A 295 -5.71 39.61 14.28
C SER A 295 -7.15 39.61 14.78
N GLY A 296 -7.47 40.37 15.81
CA GLY A 296 -8.78 40.34 16.47
C GLY A 296 -8.82 39.56 17.79
N GLN A 297 -7.78 38.79 18.11
CA GLN A 297 -7.66 38.16 19.43
C GLN A 297 -7.45 39.21 20.53
N THR A 298 -8.13 39.02 21.65
CA THR A 298 -7.93 39.84 22.85
C THR A 298 -6.69 39.38 23.60
N PHE A 299 -5.76 40.31 23.79
CA PHE A 299 -4.63 40.20 24.70
C PHE A 299 -4.99 40.90 26.01
N GLU A 300 -5.01 40.16 27.11
CA GLU A 300 -5.31 40.70 28.43
C GLU A 300 -4.01 40.84 29.23
N TYR A 301 -3.64 42.06 29.59
CA TYR A 301 -2.51 42.36 30.45
C TYR A 301 -2.99 42.78 31.84
N VAL A 302 -2.64 42.01 32.87
CA VAL A 302 -2.89 42.36 34.27
C VAL A 302 -1.63 42.97 34.85
N ASP A 303 -1.65 44.25 35.17
CA ASP A 303 -0.48 44.92 35.74
C ASP A 303 -0.19 44.47 37.19
N ALA A 304 0.95 44.90 37.73
CA ALA A 304 1.36 44.61 39.11
C ALA A 304 0.38 45.12 40.20
N THR A 305 -0.60 45.97 39.86
CA THR A 305 -1.68 46.40 40.78
C THR A 305 -2.90 45.48 40.75
N GLY A 306 -2.90 44.48 39.86
CA GLY A 306 -4.02 43.59 39.60
C GLY A 306 -5.05 44.17 38.62
N ALA A 307 -4.74 45.30 37.96
CA ALA A 307 -5.64 45.91 36.99
C ALA A 307 -5.46 45.25 35.62
N ALA A 308 -6.52 44.63 35.11
CA ALA A 308 -6.57 44.07 33.77
C ALA A 308 -6.80 45.17 32.72
N THR A 309 -5.96 45.20 31.70
CA THR A 309 -6.09 46.00 30.48
C THR A 309 -6.13 45.06 29.30
N SER A 310 -7.21 45.07 28.53
CA SER A 310 -7.30 44.29 27.31
C SER A 310 -7.00 45.17 26.10
N THR A 311 -6.17 44.65 25.19
CA THR A 311 -5.97 45.23 23.86
C THR A 311 -6.24 44.16 22.81
N MET A 312 -6.64 44.59 21.62
CA MET A 312 -6.82 43.67 20.49
C MET A 312 -5.48 43.55 19.76
N LEU A 313 -4.99 42.33 19.57
CA LEU A 313 -3.82 42.09 18.74
C LEU A 313 -4.21 42.32 17.28
N MET A 314 -3.42 43.14 16.59
CA MET A 314 -3.56 43.38 15.17
C MET A 314 -2.30 42.91 14.45
N ASP A 315 -2.47 42.10 13.41
CA ASP A 315 -1.36 41.75 12.52
C ASP A 315 -0.84 43.05 11.87
N THR A 316 0.47 43.26 11.85
CA THR A 316 1.08 44.42 11.21
C THR A 316 0.80 44.48 9.70
N ASN A 317 0.44 43.35 9.09
CA ASN A 317 -0.04 43.28 7.71
C ASN A 317 -1.52 43.68 7.55
N LEU A 318 -2.21 44.10 8.62
CA LEU A 318 -3.57 44.63 8.61
C LEU A 318 -3.59 46.08 9.08
N LEU A 319 -3.78 47.00 8.13
CA LEU A 319 -3.94 48.42 8.43
C LEU A 319 -5.41 48.73 8.69
N HIS A 320 -5.75 49.12 9.92
CA HIS A 320 -7.09 49.60 10.25
C HIS A 320 -7.33 50.99 9.62
N LEU A 321 -8.31 51.08 8.73
CA LEU A 321 -8.66 52.34 8.03
C LEU A 321 -9.83 53.07 8.70
N GLY A 322 -10.41 52.50 9.76
CA GLY A 322 -11.53 53.04 10.52
C GLY A 322 -12.79 52.17 10.46
N GLY A 323 -13.62 52.21 11.51
CA GLY A 323 -14.82 51.36 11.61
C GLY A 323 -14.46 49.87 11.63
N SER A 324 -15.10 49.08 10.76
CA SER A 324 -14.79 47.66 10.57
C SER A 324 -13.92 47.39 9.32
N LEU A 325 -13.27 48.42 8.75
CA LEU A 325 -12.50 48.33 7.50
C LEU A 325 -11.00 48.15 7.76
N TYR A 326 -10.41 47.13 7.15
CA TYR A 326 -8.99 46.80 7.19
C TYR A 326 -8.42 46.67 5.78
N GLN A 327 -7.21 47.19 5.56
CA GLN A 327 -6.43 46.95 4.35
C GLN A 327 -5.40 45.85 4.61
N VAL A 328 -5.38 44.84 3.74
CA VAL A 328 -4.40 43.75 3.78
C VAL A 328 -3.16 44.17 2.99
N LEU A 329 -2.05 44.35 3.69
CA LEU A 329 -0.76 44.81 3.15
C LEU A 329 0.21 43.67 2.83
N GLY A 330 -0.01 42.49 3.42
CA GLY A 330 0.86 41.32 3.37
C GLY A 330 0.10 40.04 3.70
N SER A 331 0.79 38.92 3.86
CA SER A 331 0.17 37.69 4.37
C SER A 331 -0.35 37.89 5.79
N ALA A 332 -1.63 37.66 6.02
CA ALA A 332 -2.26 37.93 7.31
C ALA A 332 -3.25 36.82 7.71
N SER A 333 -3.46 36.69 9.01
CA SER A 333 -4.49 35.82 9.59
C SER A 333 -5.37 36.62 10.54
N ALA A 334 -6.68 36.54 10.39
CA ALA A 334 -7.64 37.28 11.20
C ALA A 334 -8.73 36.37 11.78
N ARG A 335 -9.16 36.67 13.00
CA ARG A 335 -10.33 36.10 13.65
C ARG A 335 -11.28 37.23 14.04
N LEU A 336 -11.97 37.76 13.05
CA LEU A 336 -12.85 38.93 13.17
C LEU A 336 -14.26 38.56 12.70
N SER A 337 -15.23 39.44 12.88
CA SER A 337 -16.60 39.22 12.39
C SER A 337 -17.24 40.57 12.11
N ASN A 338 -18.12 40.64 11.11
CA ASN A 338 -18.68 41.89 10.61
C ASN A 338 -17.60 42.90 10.16
N THR A 339 -16.53 42.40 9.53
CA THR A 339 -15.38 43.18 9.08
C THR A 339 -15.18 43.15 7.58
N THR A 340 -14.69 44.26 7.03
CA THR A 340 -14.35 44.38 5.61
C THR A 340 -12.84 44.40 5.44
N PHE A 341 -12.30 43.46 4.66
CA PHE A 341 -10.89 43.39 4.30
C PHE A 341 -10.71 43.78 2.84
N VAL A 342 -9.76 44.66 2.54
CA VAL A 342 -9.42 45.08 1.18
C VAL A 342 -7.98 44.68 0.87
N ALA A 343 -7.82 43.67 0.01
CA ALA A 343 -6.52 43.31 -0.54
C ALA A 343 -6.19 44.22 -1.74
N SER A 344 -5.12 45.00 -1.61
CA SER A 344 -4.69 45.94 -2.65
C SER A 344 -3.63 45.37 -3.61
N THR A 345 -3.09 44.20 -3.28
CA THR A 345 -2.07 43.45 -4.02
C THR A 345 -2.36 41.94 -3.88
N PRO A 346 -1.75 41.07 -4.71
CA PRO A 346 -1.85 39.62 -4.50
C PRO A 346 -1.35 39.27 -3.10
N GLN A 347 -2.19 38.65 -2.28
CA GLN A 347 -1.89 38.31 -0.89
C GLN A 347 -2.43 36.94 -0.52
N GLN A 348 -1.85 36.33 0.51
CA GLN A 348 -2.41 35.16 1.20
C GLN A 348 -3.12 35.62 2.46
N PHE A 349 -4.42 35.33 2.57
CA PHE A 349 -5.22 35.76 3.70
C PHE A 349 -6.03 34.61 4.27
N SER A 350 -5.93 34.39 5.58
CA SER A 350 -6.75 33.41 6.30
C SER A 350 -7.71 34.16 7.21
N LEU A 351 -9.00 33.87 7.11
CA LEU A 351 -10.03 34.51 7.91
C LEU A 351 -10.89 33.46 8.59
N LYS A 352 -11.05 33.62 9.90
CA LYS A 352 -12.01 32.89 10.72
C LYS A 352 -13.03 33.88 11.26
N GLY A 353 -14.30 33.74 10.94
CA GLY A 353 -15.22 34.83 11.22
C GLY A 353 -16.58 34.63 10.61
N ASN A 354 -17.53 35.46 11.01
CA ASN A 354 -18.86 35.44 10.43
C ASN A 354 -19.20 36.83 9.91
N LEU A 355 -20.00 36.87 8.84
CA LEU A 355 -20.52 38.09 8.22
C LEU A 355 -19.42 39.05 7.77
N ASP A 356 -18.26 38.52 7.38
CA ASP A 356 -17.15 39.32 6.89
C ASP A 356 -17.27 39.58 5.39
N GLN A 357 -16.63 40.64 4.91
CA GLN A 357 -16.50 40.96 3.50
C GLN A 357 -15.03 41.02 3.12
N VAL A 358 -14.63 40.32 2.05
CA VAL A 358 -13.25 40.35 1.56
C VAL A 358 -13.21 40.80 0.10
N VAL A 359 -12.64 41.98 -0.14
CA VAL A 359 -12.41 42.51 -1.47
C VAL A 359 -11.05 42.07 -1.97
N LEU A 360 -11.03 41.30 -3.06
CA LEU A 360 -9.82 40.71 -3.63
C LEU A 360 -9.22 41.57 -4.74
N SER A 361 -7.91 41.41 -4.94
CA SER A 361 -7.20 41.86 -6.14
C SER A 361 -6.73 40.65 -6.96
N ASP A 362 -6.24 40.89 -8.17
CA ASP A 362 -5.70 39.82 -9.03
C ASP A 362 -4.68 38.95 -8.29
N GLY A 363 -4.77 37.63 -8.44
CA GLY A 363 -3.80 36.69 -7.86
C GLY A 363 -3.91 36.44 -6.35
N SER A 364 -4.88 37.05 -5.65
CA SER A 364 -5.07 36.82 -4.21
C SER A 364 -5.49 35.36 -3.92
N THR A 365 -4.98 34.82 -2.81
CA THR A 365 -5.37 33.52 -2.25
C THR A 365 -6.01 33.73 -0.89
N ILE A 366 -7.19 33.15 -0.68
CA ILE A 366 -7.94 33.29 0.56
C ILE A 366 -8.43 31.94 1.07
N SER A 367 -8.32 31.74 2.38
CA SER A 367 -8.95 30.65 3.11
C SER A 367 -9.98 31.24 4.07
N LEU A 368 -11.21 30.73 4.01
CA LEU A 368 -12.33 31.17 4.83
C LEU A 368 -12.86 30.03 5.70
N GLU A 369 -13.18 30.37 6.95
CA GLU A 369 -13.90 29.50 7.89
C GLU A 369 -14.95 30.33 8.64
N GLY A 370 -16.23 30.08 8.34
CA GLY A 370 -17.36 30.65 9.05
C GLY A 370 -18.56 31.01 8.16
N ASP A 371 -19.54 31.69 8.76
CA ASP A 371 -20.90 31.83 8.22
C ASP A 371 -21.19 33.22 7.65
N GLY A 372 -21.83 33.25 6.48
CA GLY A 372 -22.36 34.49 5.88
C GLY A 372 -21.30 35.46 5.35
N ASP A 373 -20.09 34.97 5.09
CA ASP A 373 -19.00 35.77 4.53
C ASP A 373 -19.23 36.07 3.04
N THR A 374 -18.74 37.22 2.59
CA THR A 374 -18.86 37.71 1.22
C THR A 374 -17.49 38.03 0.60
N VAL A 375 -17.05 37.26 -0.38
CA VAL A 375 -15.86 37.55 -1.19
C VAL A 375 -16.25 38.34 -2.44
N VAL A 376 -15.67 39.54 -2.61
CA VAL A 376 -15.89 40.43 -3.74
C VAL A 376 -14.60 40.58 -4.55
N GLY A 377 -14.53 39.90 -5.68
CA GLY A 377 -13.38 39.86 -6.57
C GLY A 377 -13.79 39.69 -8.03
N THR A 378 -14.96 40.18 -8.46
CA THR A 378 -15.44 39.99 -9.85
C THR A 378 -14.52 40.57 -10.91
N ASN A 379 -13.74 41.60 -10.56
CA ASN A 379 -12.68 42.16 -11.40
C ASN A 379 -11.30 41.55 -11.13
N ALA A 380 -11.19 40.65 -10.15
CA ALA A 380 -9.96 39.99 -9.74
C ALA A 380 -9.81 38.63 -10.43
N SER A 381 -8.83 38.53 -11.31
CA SER A 381 -8.49 37.31 -12.06
C SER A 381 -7.46 36.47 -11.30
N ARG A 382 -7.40 35.17 -11.60
CA ARG A 382 -6.39 34.24 -11.03
C ARG A 382 -6.43 34.16 -9.50
N THR A 383 -7.59 34.37 -8.90
CA THR A 383 -7.76 34.26 -7.45
C THR A 383 -7.96 32.81 -7.05
N ASN A 384 -7.54 32.43 -5.84
CA ASN A 384 -7.84 31.13 -5.26
C ASN A 384 -8.63 31.33 -3.97
N VAL A 385 -9.84 30.79 -3.90
CA VAL A 385 -10.74 30.90 -2.74
C VAL A 385 -11.02 29.49 -2.23
N THR A 386 -10.67 29.22 -0.98
CA THR A 386 -10.98 27.96 -0.30
C THR A 386 -11.92 28.22 0.87
N LEU A 387 -13.09 27.59 0.87
CA LEU A 387 -13.99 27.54 2.02
C LEU A 387 -13.83 26.19 2.71
N LEU A 388 -13.31 26.22 3.94
CA LEU A 388 -13.07 25.01 4.72
C LEU A 388 -14.34 24.53 5.42
N ASN A 389 -15.17 25.45 5.89
CA ASN A 389 -16.43 25.19 6.58
C ASN A 389 -17.30 26.46 6.60
N GLY A 390 -18.60 26.31 6.85
CA GLY A 390 -19.54 27.42 7.03
C GLY A 390 -20.86 27.24 6.31
N THR A 391 -21.70 28.26 6.42
CA THR A 391 -23.02 28.32 5.81
C THR A 391 -23.29 29.67 5.15
N ASN A 392 -24.05 29.67 4.05
CA ASN A 392 -24.57 30.86 3.38
C ASN A 392 -23.52 31.89 2.92
N ASN A 393 -22.33 31.41 2.55
CA ASN A 393 -21.25 32.27 2.05
C ASN A 393 -21.52 32.73 0.61
N VAL A 394 -21.07 33.92 0.24
CA VAL A 394 -21.19 34.48 -1.12
C VAL A 394 -19.80 34.73 -1.67
N ILE A 395 -19.47 34.15 -2.82
CA ILE A 395 -18.18 34.29 -3.48
C ILE A 395 -18.41 34.83 -4.87
N ALA A 396 -17.75 35.92 -5.23
CA ALA A 396 -17.78 36.44 -6.59
C ALA A 396 -16.36 36.74 -7.05
N VAL A 397 -15.81 36.00 -8.02
CA VAL A 397 -14.43 36.15 -8.52
C VAL A 397 -14.39 36.29 -10.04
N GLY A 398 -13.31 36.86 -10.57
CA GLY A 398 -13.09 37.09 -11.99
C GLY A 398 -12.67 35.84 -12.76
N ALA A 399 -12.00 36.04 -13.89
CA ALA A 399 -11.63 34.96 -14.80
C ALA A 399 -10.37 34.20 -14.35
N ASN A 400 -10.24 32.94 -14.78
CA ASN A 400 -9.13 32.04 -14.45
C ASN A 400 -8.95 31.82 -12.94
N SER A 401 -10.03 31.93 -12.17
CA SER A 401 -10.00 31.79 -10.72
C SER A 401 -10.39 30.37 -10.30
N THR A 402 -9.92 29.95 -9.14
CA THR A 402 -10.27 28.66 -8.53
C THR A 402 -11.08 28.91 -7.27
N VAL A 403 -12.21 28.22 -7.14
CA VAL A 403 -13.02 28.18 -5.92
C VAL A 403 -13.14 26.73 -5.47
N THR A 404 -12.71 26.46 -4.25
CA THR A 404 -12.91 25.17 -3.58
C THR A 404 -13.88 25.39 -2.44
N ASP A 405 -15.00 24.67 -2.44
CA ASP A 405 -16.10 24.87 -1.51
C ASP A 405 -16.47 23.59 -0.78
N SER A 406 -16.39 23.61 0.54
CA SER A 406 -16.90 22.58 1.45
C SER A 406 -18.00 23.09 2.39
N ALA A 407 -18.49 24.31 2.16
CA ALA A 407 -19.55 24.92 2.95
C ALA A 407 -20.96 24.58 2.40
N VAL A 408 -21.98 24.88 3.20
CA VAL A 408 -23.40 24.62 2.86
C VAL A 408 -24.09 25.90 2.41
N GLY A 409 -24.88 25.83 1.33
CA GLY A 409 -25.67 26.97 0.86
C GLY A 409 -24.83 28.12 0.30
N THR A 410 -23.63 27.83 -0.20
CA THR A 410 -22.73 28.85 -0.76
C THR A 410 -23.24 29.34 -2.12
N SER A 411 -23.19 30.65 -2.37
CA SER A 411 -23.41 31.24 -3.69
C SER A 411 -22.08 31.63 -4.33
N VAL A 412 -21.68 30.93 -5.37
CA VAL A 412 -20.42 31.15 -6.10
C VAL A 412 -20.71 31.79 -7.46
N THR A 413 -20.03 32.88 -7.79
CA THR A 413 -20.04 33.53 -9.11
C THR A 413 -18.61 33.60 -9.63
N VAL A 414 -18.36 33.12 -10.85
CA VAL A 414 -17.03 33.11 -11.46
C VAL A 414 -17.01 33.69 -12.87
N GLY A 415 -15.86 34.26 -13.26
CA GLY A 415 -15.57 34.67 -14.63
C GLY A 415 -15.18 33.49 -15.54
N ALA A 416 -14.81 33.80 -16.79
CA ALA A 416 -14.43 32.80 -17.79
C ALA A 416 -13.26 31.89 -17.35
N ASN A 417 -13.24 30.66 -17.86
CA ASN A 417 -12.13 29.70 -17.67
C ASN A 417 -11.77 29.44 -16.19
N SER A 418 -12.75 29.53 -15.30
CA SER A 418 -12.54 29.32 -13.87
C SER A 418 -12.71 27.84 -13.51
N VAL A 419 -12.32 27.47 -12.30
CA VAL A 419 -12.50 26.13 -11.74
C VAL A 419 -13.29 26.26 -10.45
N VAL A 420 -14.44 25.58 -10.37
CA VAL A 420 -15.24 25.49 -9.14
C VAL A 420 -15.32 24.02 -8.75
N VAL A 421 -14.82 23.68 -7.56
CA VAL A 421 -14.89 22.31 -7.03
C VAL A 421 -15.63 22.34 -5.71
N MET A 422 -16.78 21.68 -5.67
CA MET A 422 -17.60 21.50 -4.47
C MET A 422 -17.31 20.13 -3.85
N TYR A 423 -16.54 20.10 -2.76
CA TYR A 423 -16.26 18.90 -1.97
C TYR A 423 -17.25 18.81 -0.82
N ASP A 424 -18.16 17.84 -0.84
CA ASP A 424 -19.19 17.63 0.20
C ASP A 424 -20.11 18.84 0.45
N SER A 425 -20.02 19.89 -0.38
CA SER A 425 -20.92 21.03 -0.35
C SER A 425 -22.34 20.61 -0.70
N THR A 426 -23.31 21.18 0.01
CA THR A 426 -24.73 20.88 -0.19
C THR A 426 -25.54 22.16 -0.35
N ASP A 427 -26.59 22.11 -1.18
CA ASP A 427 -27.54 23.21 -1.39
C ASP A 427 -26.92 24.52 -1.93
N SER A 428 -25.72 24.45 -2.53
CA SER A 428 -25.00 25.60 -3.07
C SER A 428 -25.47 26.00 -4.48
N THR A 429 -25.19 27.25 -4.86
CA THR A 429 -25.47 27.80 -6.19
C THR A 429 -24.17 28.23 -6.87
N VAL A 430 -23.94 27.85 -8.12
CA VAL A 430 -22.82 28.33 -8.95
C VAL A 430 -23.34 29.11 -10.15
N THR A 431 -22.77 30.27 -10.43
CA THR A 431 -23.03 31.08 -11.62
C THR A 431 -21.73 31.33 -12.39
N ALA A 432 -21.58 30.69 -13.54
CA ALA A 432 -20.46 30.91 -14.46
C ALA A 432 -20.88 31.91 -15.55
N THR A 433 -20.20 33.06 -15.59
CA THR A 433 -20.69 34.22 -16.36
C THR A 433 -20.25 34.27 -17.84
N GLN A 434 -19.14 33.63 -18.21
CA GLN A 434 -18.48 33.85 -19.50
C GLN A 434 -17.93 32.59 -20.20
N GLY A 435 -18.35 31.39 -19.80
CA GLY A 435 -17.99 30.11 -20.45
C GLY A 435 -16.57 29.60 -20.16
N GLY A 436 -16.31 28.35 -20.55
CA GLY A 436 -15.01 27.67 -20.37
C GLY A 436 -14.70 27.23 -18.94
N THR A 437 -15.62 27.40 -18.02
CA THR A 437 -15.48 27.03 -16.59
C THR A 437 -15.61 25.53 -16.42
N TYR A 438 -14.79 24.97 -15.54
CA TYR A 438 -14.97 23.60 -15.03
C TYR A 438 -15.70 23.64 -13.69
N ILE A 439 -16.80 22.90 -13.55
CA ILE A 439 -17.62 22.87 -12.34
C ILE A 439 -17.78 21.42 -11.87
N GLY A 440 -17.15 21.06 -10.75
CA GLY A 440 -17.42 19.83 -10.02
C GLY A 440 -18.55 20.07 -9.02
N ALA A 441 -19.74 19.50 -9.28
CA ALA A 441 -20.97 19.77 -8.55
C ALA A 441 -21.06 19.03 -7.21
N GLY A 442 -21.53 19.72 -6.16
CA GLY A 442 -21.91 19.13 -4.88
C GLY A 442 -23.31 18.51 -4.91
N VAL A 443 -23.84 18.18 -3.74
CA VAL A 443 -25.20 17.61 -3.60
C VAL A 443 -26.25 18.72 -3.64
N ARG A 444 -27.34 18.52 -4.40
CA ARG A 444 -28.42 19.50 -4.57
C ARG A 444 -27.95 20.88 -5.07
N THR A 445 -26.83 20.94 -5.78
CA THR A 445 -26.29 22.19 -6.31
C THR A 445 -27.13 22.74 -7.45
N THR A 446 -27.36 24.05 -7.48
CA THR A 446 -27.91 24.78 -8.65
C THR A 446 -26.78 25.43 -9.44
N ILE A 447 -26.69 25.18 -10.74
CA ILE A 447 -25.63 25.69 -11.62
C ILE A 447 -26.27 26.52 -12.73
N ASN A 448 -25.83 27.76 -12.91
CA ASN A 448 -26.22 28.65 -13.99
C ASN A 448 -24.98 28.92 -14.85
N ALA A 449 -24.85 28.22 -15.98
CA ALA A 449 -23.60 28.14 -16.73
C ALA A 449 -23.88 28.05 -18.24
N ASN A 450 -23.02 28.64 -19.07
CA ASN A 450 -23.15 28.59 -20.53
C ASN A 450 -21.81 28.31 -21.19
N ASN A 451 -21.75 27.28 -22.04
CA ASN A 451 -20.51 26.80 -22.68
C ASN A 451 -19.45 26.38 -21.66
N ASP A 452 -19.88 25.74 -20.57
CA ASP A 452 -19.02 25.27 -19.48
C ASP A 452 -18.97 23.73 -19.43
N THR A 453 -17.99 23.18 -18.72
CA THR A 453 -17.88 21.74 -18.44
C THR A 453 -18.35 21.49 -17.01
N ILE A 454 -19.34 20.60 -16.85
CA ILE A 454 -19.95 20.29 -15.56
C ILE A 454 -19.77 18.80 -15.30
N PHE A 455 -19.17 18.46 -14.17
CA PHE A 455 -19.01 17.11 -13.69
C PHE A 455 -19.86 16.91 -12.44
N SER A 456 -20.71 15.89 -12.42
CA SER A 456 -21.49 15.52 -11.23
C SER A 456 -21.49 14.01 -10.99
N THR A 457 -21.28 13.65 -9.72
CA THR A 457 -21.48 12.30 -9.18
C THR A 457 -22.57 12.29 -8.11
N ASN A 458 -23.21 13.45 -7.89
CA ASN A 458 -24.06 13.73 -6.73
C ASN A 458 -25.52 13.91 -7.16
N ALA A 459 -26.44 13.62 -6.24
CA ALA A 459 -27.87 13.68 -6.51
C ALA A 459 -28.43 15.11 -6.46
N GLY A 460 -29.47 15.37 -7.28
CA GLY A 460 -30.28 16.59 -7.22
C GLY A 460 -29.67 17.83 -7.85
N VAL A 461 -28.73 17.68 -8.79
CA VAL A 461 -28.09 18.83 -9.44
C VAL A 461 -29.05 19.48 -10.44
N LYS A 462 -29.24 20.80 -10.31
CA LYS A 462 -30.06 21.60 -11.24
C LYS A 462 -29.12 22.43 -12.10
N ILE A 463 -29.28 22.37 -13.41
CA ILE A 463 -28.43 23.11 -14.35
C ILE A 463 -29.33 23.97 -15.24
N SER A 464 -29.04 25.27 -15.28
CA SER A 464 -29.61 26.23 -16.20
C SER A 464 -28.52 26.80 -17.11
N GLY A 465 -28.90 27.11 -18.34
CA GLY A 465 -28.01 27.65 -19.37
C GLY A 465 -27.63 26.66 -20.47
N ASN A 466 -26.92 27.18 -21.47
CA ASN A 466 -26.86 26.60 -22.81
C ASN A 466 -25.45 26.15 -23.21
N GLY A 467 -25.35 25.14 -24.07
CA GLY A 467 -24.07 24.76 -24.67
C GLY A 467 -23.11 24.06 -23.71
N ASN A 468 -23.57 23.57 -22.55
CA ASN A 468 -22.70 22.93 -21.57
C ASN A 468 -22.37 21.48 -21.96
N GLN A 469 -21.17 21.05 -21.60
CA GLN A 469 -20.77 19.64 -21.61
C GLN A 469 -20.94 19.09 -20.20
N ILE A 470 -21.86 18.15 -20.03
CA ILE A 470 -22.24 17.59 -18.73
C ILE A 470 -21.81 16.14 -18.69
N GLN A 471 -20.97 15.78 -17.73
CA GLN A 471 -20.56 14.41 -17.48
C GLN A 471 -21.16 13.92 -16.17
N LEU A 472 -21.91 12.83 -16.25
CA LEU A 472 -22.46 12.11 -15.11
C LEU A 472 -21.69 10.80 -14.99
N ALA A 473 -20.96 10.64 -13.89
CA ALA A 473 -20.15 9.45 -13.63
C ALA A 473 -20.55 8.82 -12.29
N ALA A 474 -20.54 7.48 -12.24
CA ALA A 474 -20.43 6.76 -10.97
C ALA A 474 -18.94 6.76 -10.57
N GLN A 475 -18.57 7.28 -9.40
CA GLN A 475 -17.17 7.32 -8.96
C GLN A 475 -16.59 5.90 -8.89
N GLY A 476 -15.54 5.65 -9.68
CA GLY A 476 -14.73 4.44 -9.65
C GLY A 476 -13.66 4.50 -8.57
N TYR A 477 -14.06 4.33 -7.30
CA TYR A 477 -13.08 3.97 -6.27
C TYR A 477 -12.69 2.49 -6.45
N SER A 478 -11.39 2.25 -6.49
CA SER A 478 -10.67 1.04 -6.88
C SER A 478 -11.15 -0.28 -6.25
N SER A 479 -11.26 -1.29 -7.12
CA SER A 479 -11.11 -2.74 -6.87
C SER A 479 -11.74 -3.32 -5.59
N GLY A 480 -12.98 -3.79 -5.71
CA GLY A 480 -13.60 -4.70 -4.75
C GLY A 480 -15.10 -4.44 -4.62
N ALA A 481 -15.91 -5.20 -5.38
CA ALA A 481 -17.38 -5.19 -5.30
C ALA A 481 -18.01 -3.80 -5.22
N VAL A 482 -18.12 -3.13 -6.39
CA VAL A 482 -18.78 -1.85 -6.58
C VAL A 482 -20.27 -1.99 -6.26
N ASN A 483 -20.62 -1.68 -5.01
CA ASN A 483 -22.00 -1.51 -4.58
C ASN A 483 -22.26 0.00 -4.55
N VAL A 484 -22.79 0.55 -5.64
CA VAL A 484 -23.28 1.94 -5.70
C VAL A 484 -24.53 2.01 -4.83
N ARG A 485 -24.33 2.19 -3.52
CA ARG A 485 -25.39 2.51 -2.59
C ARG A 485 -25.30 3.98 -2.27
N THR A 486 -25.91 4.83 -3.10
CA THR A 486 -26.55 6.11 -2.70
C THR A 486 -27.15 6.82 -3.91
N SER A 487 -28.41 7.25 -3.74
CA SER A 487 -29.26 8.13 -4.56
C SER A 487 -28.87 8.44 -6.02
N THR A 488 -29.71 7.98 -6.94
CA THR A 488 -29.86 8.38 -8.36
C THR A 488 -29.28 9.78 -8.69
N PRO A 489 -28.28 9.92 -9.58
CA PRO A 489 -27.94 11.22 -10.14
C PRO A 489 -29.13 11.71 -10.97
N THR A 490 -29.95 12.58 -10.37
CA THR A 490 -30.98 13.34 -11.08
C THR A 490 -30.38 14.67 -11.52
N VAL A 491 -30.43 14.95 -12.81
CA VAL A 491 -30.08 16.26 -13.36
C VAL A 491 -31.32 16.90 -13.95
N ASP A 492 -31.68 18.07 -13.44
CA ASP A 492 -32.77 18.89 -14.01
C ASP A 492 -32.18 20.01 -14.87
N LEU A 493 -32.49 20.00 -16.16
CA LEU A 493 -32.01 20.95 -17.17
C LEU A 493 -33.13 21.90 -17.61
N THR A 494 -32.89 23.20 -17.49
CA THR A 494 -33.81 24.22 -18.01
C THR A 494 -33.27 24.96 -19.24
N GLY A 495 -32.04 24.66 -19.66
CA GLY A 495 -31.40 25.24 -20.85
C GLY A 495 -31.42 24.35 -22.10
N SER A 496 -30.71 24.80 -23.14
CA SER A 496 -30.71 24.23 -24.50
C SER A 496 -29.30 23.89 -25.00
N ASN A 497 -29.20 23.02 -26.00
CA ASN A 497 -27.93 22.61 -26.64
C ASN A 497 -26.87 22.04 -25.67
N ASN A 498 -27.30 21.40 -24.57
CA ASN A 498 -26.39 20.73 -23.66
C ASN A 498 -26.06 19.32 -24.17
N SER A 499 -24.79 18.93 -24.10
CA SER A 499 -24.32 17.58 -24.39
C SER A 499 -24.13 16.84 -23.08
N ILE A 500 -24.87 15.76 -22.86
CA ILE A 500 -24.80 14.98 -21.61
C ILE A 500 -24.21 13.60 -21.91
N ALA A 501 -23.09 13.28 -21.27
CA ALA A 501 -22.49 11.95 -21.31
C ALA A 501 -22.76 11.22 -19.99
N ILE A 502 -23.37 10.05 -20.07
CA ILE A 502 -23.60 9.17 -18.94
C ILE A 502 -22.65 7.97 -19.08
N ASN A 503 -21.58 7.98 -18.29
CA ASN A 503 -20.60 6.89 -18.27
C ASN A 503 -20.84 6.03 -17.04
N ALA A 504 -21.70 5.04 -17.19
CA ALA A 504 -21.95 4.05 -16.15
C ALA A 504 -21.49 2.68 -16.66
N SER A 505 -20.49 2.12 -15.99
CA SER A 505 -20.20 0.70 -16.05
C SER A 505 -21.31 -0.01 -15.28
N PHE A 506 -22.41 -0.33 -15.96
CA PHE A 506 -23.50 -1.09 -15.38
C PHE A 506 -23.10 -2.57 -15.35
N ASP A 507 -22.50 -3.01 -14.24
CA ASP A 507 -22.39 -4.44 -13.99
C ASP A 507 -23.79 -4.98 -13.64
N ALA A 508 -24.19 -6.05 -14.31
CA ALA A 508 -25.58 -6.51 -14.48
C ALA A 508 -26.26 -7.05 -13.21
N ALA A 509 -25.63 -6.90 -12.04
CA ALA A 509 -26.06 -7.53 -10.80
C ALA A 509 -27.08 -6.70 -9.98
N ASP A 510 -27.26 -5.40 -10.24
CA ASP A 510 -28.16 -4.56 -9.44
C ASP A 510 -29.07 -3.66 -10.30
N ALA A 511 -30.32 -4.07 -10.46
CA ALA A 511 -31.35 -3.39 -11.24
C ALA A 511 -31.85 -2.06 -10.62
N THR A 512 -31.21 -1.56 -9.55
CA THR A 512 -31.70 -0.39 -8.79
C THR A 512 -30.98 0.92 -9.09
N ALA A 513 -29.83 0.90 -9.78
CA ALA A 513 -29.13 2.12 -10.19
C ALA A 513 -29.79 2.76 -11.43
N GLN A 514 -30.54 3.84 -11.23
CA GLN A 514 -31.15 4.64 -12.31
C GLN A 514 -30.43 5.98 -12.44
N SER A 515 -30.02 6.32 -13.66
CA SER A 515 -29.61 7.70 -13.99
C SER A 515 -30.77 8.40 -14.67
N ALA A 516 -31.08 9.61 -14.22
CA ALA A 516 -32.20 10.38 -14.76
C ALA A 516 -31.77 11.79 -15.17
N VAL A 517 -32.12 12.17 -16.39
CA VAL A 517 -31.96 13.52 -16.93
C VAL A 517 -33.33 14.06 -17.25
N SER A 518 -33.73 15.14 -16.61
CA SER A 518 -34.95 15.87 -16.95
C SER A 518 -34.56 17.13 -17.71
N THR A 519 -35.27 17.47 -18.78
CA THR A 519 -35.18 18.76 -19.46
C THR A 519 -36.52 19.48 -19.36
N SER A 520 -36.60 20.71 -19.86
CA SER A 520 -37.86 21.45 -19.87
C SER A 520 -38.98 20.81 -20.71
N LYS A 521 -38.64 19.91 -21.65
CA LYS A 521 -39.59 19.26 -22.59
C LYS A 521 -39.70 17.76 -22.42
N ASP A 522 -38.58 17.08 -22.23
CA ASP A 522 -38.51 15.63 -22.10
C ASP A 522 -37.61 15.21 -20.95
N SER A 523 -37.79 13.99 -20.49
CA SER A 523 -36.97 13.34 -19.47
C SER A 523 -36.48 12.00 -19.99
N LEU A 524 -35.32 11.58 -19.52
CA LEU A 524 -34.64 10.33 -19.81
C LEU A 524 -34.35 9.63 -18.48
N SER A 525 -34.68 8.35 -18.40
CA SER A 525 -34.19 7.46 -17.36
C SER A 525 -33.54 6.24 -18.01
N ILE A 526 -32.38 5.84 -17.48
CA ILE A 526 -31.65 4.65 -17.93
C ILE A 526 -31.62 3.67 -16.77
N ALA A 527 -32.20 2.49 -16.98
CA ALA A 527 -32.18 1.39 -16.03
C ALA A 527 -30.95 0.48 -16.26
N GLY A 528 -30.53 -0.24 -15.21
CA GLY A 528 -29.32 -1.08 -15.19
C GLY A 528 -29.25 -2.24 -16.21
N ASN A 529 -30.28 -2.43 -17.04
CA ASN A 529 -30.30 -3.40 -18.15
C ASN A 529 -30.19 -2.76 -19.54
N GLY A 530 -29.92 -1.46 -19.62
CA GLY A 530 -29.91 -0.71 -20.90
C GLY A 530 -31.31 -0.35 -21.42
N SER A 531 -32.38 -0.61 -20.65
CA SER A 531 -33.70 -0.06 -20.98
C SER A 531 -33.67 1.45 -20.85
N ILE A 532 -34.03 2.12 -21.93
CA ILE A 532 -34.14 3.57 -22.01
C ILE A 532 -35.61 3.93 -21.87
N ILE A 533 -35.93 4.80 -20.91
CA ILE A 533 -37.27 5.37 -20.76
C ILE A 533 -37.17 6.85 -21.10
N ILE A 534 -37.95 7.31 -22.06
CA ILE A 534 -38.07 8.73 -22.40
C ILE A 534 -39.51 9.15 -22.12
N ALA A 535 -39.72 10.20 -21.33
CA ALA A 535 -41.06 10.75 -21.12
C ALA A 535 -41.08 12.23 -21.50
N GLY A 536 -41.99 12.66 -22.38
CA GLY A 536 -41.98 14.04 -22.85
C GLY A 536 -42.87 14.36 -24.06
N SER A 537 -42.79 15.63 -24.48
CA SER A 537 -43.71 16.24 -25.45
C SER A 537 -43.28 16.13 -26.92
N VAL A 538 -42.02 15.78 -27.20
CA VAL A 538 -41.56 15.48 -28.57
C VAL A 538 -41.29 13.98 -28.71
N ASN A 539 -41.44 13.47 -29.93
CA ASN A 539 -41.05 12.10 -30.27
C ASN A 539 -39.51 12.05 -30.39
N PRO A 540 -38.79 11.53 -29.38
CA PRO A 540 -37.35 11.62 -29.33
C PRO A 540 -36.73 10.79 -30.46
N ALA A 541 -35.78 11.37 -31.19
CA ALA A 541 -34.95 10.58 -32.09
C ALA A 541 -33.89 9.86 -31.24
N VAL A 542 -33.85 8.53 -31.32
CA VAL A 542 -32.80 7.70 -30.72
C VAL A 542 -32.00 7.06 -31.86
N THR A 543 -30.68 7.24 -31.84
CA THR A 543 -29.76 6.56 -32.77
C THR A 543 -28.83 5.67 -31.96
N LEU A 544 -28.80 4.37 -32.24
CA LEU A 544 -27.85 3.44 -31.66
C LEU A 544 -26.78 3.13 -32.72
N THR A 545 -25.50 3.30 -32.41
CA THR A 545 -24.40 2.98 -33.34
C THR A 545 -23.18 2.54 -32.56
N GLY A 546 -22.64 1.36 -32.88
CA GLY A 546 -21.49 0.78 -32.17
C GLY A 546 -21.73 0.64 -30.66
N GLY A 547 -22.97 0.33 -30.25
CA GLY A 547 -23.36 0.23 -28.85
C GLY A 547 -23.49 1.55 -28.08
N ILE A 548 -23.44 2.70 -28.76
CA ILE A 548 -23.69 4.03 -28.17
C ILE A 548 -25.08 4.51 -28.61
N ALA A 549 -25.99 4.72 -27.65
CA ALA A 549 -27.28 5.35 -27.91
C ALA A 549 -27.17 6.86 -27.74
N THR A 550 -27.54 7.61 -28.77
CA THR A 550 -27.71 9.06 -28.74
C THR A 550 -29.20 9.39 -28.74
N VAL A 551 -29.66 10.07 -27.70
CA VAL A 551 -31.05 10.44 -27.47
C VAL A 551 -31.21 11.96 -27.57
N GLN A 552 -32.16 12.42 -28.36
CA GLN A 552 -32.54 13.83 -28.46
C GLN A 552 -33.70 14.12 -27.49
N LEU A 553 -33.48 14.98 -26.50
CA LEU A 553 -34.48 15.35 -25.45
C LEU A 553 -35.13 16.73 -25.69
N GLY A 554 -35.20 17.15 -26.96
CA GLY A 554 -35.70 18.47 -27.33
C GLY A 554 -34.72 19.61 -27.03
N ASP A 555 -35.00 20.80 -27.58
CA ASP A 555 -34.18 22.02 -27.41
C ASP A 555 -32.68 21.85 -27.73
N GLY A 556 -32.36 20.93 -28.64
CA GLY A 556 -30.99 20.60 -29.02
C GLY A 556 -30.18 19.86 -27.95
N ASN A 557 -30.79 19.49 -26.81
CA ASN A 557 -30.14 18.70 -25.78
C ASN A 557 -29.97 17.24 -26.24
N THR A 558 -28.74 16.74 -26.17
CA THR A 558 -28.39 15.38 -26.59
C THR A 558 -27.83 14.60 -25.42
N VAL A 559 -28.34 13.40 -25.18
CA VAL A 559 -27.76 12.46 -24.21
C VAL A 559 -27.12 11.29 -24.94
N THR A 560 -25.88 10.99 -24.60
CA THR A 560 -25.18 9.80 -25.10
C THR A 560 -24.98 8.80 -23.97
N THR A 561 -25.33 7.54 -24.23
CA THR A 561 -25.19 6.43 -23.28
C THR A 561 -24.43 5.29 -23.97
N SER A 562 -23.40 4.77 -23.33
CA SER A 562 -22.64 3.62 -23.83
C SER A 562 -23.24 2.29 -23.34
N ASN A 563 -22.82 1.18 -23.94
CA ASN A 563 -23.23 -0.19 -23.59
C ASN A 563 -24.73 -0.46 -23.78
N VAL A 564 -25.34 0.16 -24.79
CA VAL A 564 -26.70 -0.17 -25.23
C VAL A 564 -26.60 -1.24 -26.31
N TYR A 565 -27.30 -2.35 -26.15
CA TYR A 565 -27.25 -3.47 -27.09
C TYR A 565 -28.41 -3.38 -28.10
N SER A 566 -28.18 -3.87 -29.32
CA SER A 566 -29.30 -4.17 -30.23
C SER A 566 -30.22 -5.20 -29.59
N GLY A 567 -31.52 -4.96 -29.67
CA GLY A 567 -32.52 -5.73 -28.92
C GLY A 567 -32.97 -5.06 -27.62
N ALA A 568 -32.29 -4.01 -27.16
CA ALA A 568 -32.74 -3.23 -26.00
C ALA A 568 -34.11 -2.58 -26.26
N THR A 569 -34.91 -2.43 -25.22
CA THR A 569 -36.22 -1.75 -25.32
C THR A 569 -36.10 -0.26 -25.02
N LEU A 570 -36.71 0.54 -25.88
CA LEU A 570 -37.00 1.95 -25.68
C LEU A 570 -38.47 2.11 -25.30
N ASP A 571 -38.73 2.58 -24.09
CA ASP A 571 -40.06 2.97 -23.64
C ASP A 571 -40.24 4.49 -23.80
N TYR A 572 -41.03 4.92 -24.76
CA TYR A 572 -41.42 6.32 -24.91
C TYR A 572 -42.78 6.57 -24.28
N ILE A 573 -42.87 7.49 -23.33
CA ILE A 573 -44.11 7.94 -22.70
C ILE A 573 -44.42 9.34 -23.26
N ASP A 574 -45.49 9.45 -24.05
CA ASP A 574 -45.87 10.73 -24.64
C ASP A 574 -46.42 11.73 -23.61
N GLY A 575 -46.64 12.98 -24.03
CA GLY A 575 -47.20 14.04 -23.18
C GLY A 575 -48.61 13.77 -22.64
N ASN A 576 -49.29 12.73 -23.13
CA ASN A 576 -50.59 12.26 -22.63
C ASN A 576 -50.44 11.08 -21.65
N GLY A 577 -49.21 10.63 -21.38
CA GLY A 577 -48.89 9.49 -20.53
C GLY A 577 -48.95 8.13 -21.24
N THR A 578 -49.09 8.09 -22.56
CA THR A 578 -49.18 6.85 -23.33
C THR A 578 -47.79 6.26 -23.53
N LYS A 579 -47.59 5.02 -23.07
CA LYS A 579 -46.34 4.27 -23.25
C LYS A 579 -46.31 3.54 -24.60
N THR A 580 -45.28 3.80 -25.39
CA THR A 580 -44.91 3.07 -26.62
C THR A 580 -43.58 2.39 -26.38
N THR A 581 -43.54 1.06 -26.49
CA THR A 581 -42.28 0.29 -26.41
C THR A 581 -41.80 -0.03 -27.83
N SER A 582 -40.56 0.33 -28.14
CA SER A 582 -39.86 0.02 -29.39
C SER A 582 -38.59 -0.77 -29.09
N THR A 583 -38.12 -1.59 -30.03
CA THR A 583 -36.81 -2.24 -29.93
C THR A 583 -35.77 -1.37 -30.62
N LEU A 584 -34.65 -1.09 -29.94
CA LEU A 584 -33.52 -0.39 -30.51
C LEU A 584 -32.65 -1.37 -31.30
N MET A 585 -32.28 -0.95 -32.51
CA MET A 585 -31.37 -1.67 -33.38
C MET A 585 -30.16 -0.78 -33.66
N ASP A 586 -28.96 -1.34 -33.54
CA ASP A 586 -27.74 -0.67 -33.96
C ASP A 586 -27.81 -0.36 -35.46
N SER A 587 -27.39 0.83 -35.86
CA SER A 587 -27.40 1.25 -37.26
C SER A 587 -26.51 0.38 -38.16
N ASN A 588 -25.53 -0.31 -37.55
CA ASN A 588 -24.69 -1.30 -38.23
C ASN A 588 -25.39 -2.66 -38.40
N LEU A 589 -26.60 -2.85 -37.85
CA LEU A 589 -27.43 -4.05 -37.97
C LEU A 589 -28.74 -3.76 -38.71
N LEU A 590 -28.81 -4.18 -39.96
CA LEU A 590 -30.02 -4.11 -40.77
C LEU A 590 -30.90 -5.34 -40.52
N HIS A 591 -32.11 -5.15 -40.00
CA HIS A 591 -33.10 -6.22 -39.91
C HIS A 591 -33.70 -6.48 -41.30
N LEU A 592 -33.43 -7.67 -41.85
CA LEU A 592 -33.94 -8.09 -43.17
C LEU A 592 -35.28 -8.85 -43.09
N GLY A 593 -35.78 -9.09 -41.89
CA GLY A 593 -37.03 -9.78 -41.60
C GLY A 593 -36.86 -11.11 -40.86
N GLY A 594 -37.90 -11.53 -40.13
CA GLY A 594 -37.83 -12.71 -39.27
C GLY A 594 -36.75 -12.56 -38.20
N SER A 595 -35.86 -13.54 -38.09
CA SER A 595 -34.69 -13.51 -37.19
C SER A 595 -33.40 -13.01 -37.86
N LEU A 596 -33.43 -12.59 -39.14
CA LEU A 596 -32.23 -12.29 -39.92
C LEU A 596 -31.81 -10.82 -39.80
N TYR A 597 -30.56 -10.62 -39.39
CA TYR A 597 -29.87 -9.34 -39.29
C TYR A 597 -28.60 -9.37 -40.14
N GLN A 598 -28.36 -8.29 -40.89
CA GLN A 598 -27.15 -8.12 -41.68
C GLN A 598 -26.26 -7.06 -41.03
N LEU A 599 -25.01 -7.43 -40.77
CA LEU A 599 -23.99 -6.61 -40.12
C LEU A 599 -23.13 -5.88 -41.15
N PHE A 600 -23.05 -4.55 -41.10
CA PHE A 600 -22.28 -3.71 -42.03
C PHE A 600 -21.11 -2.97 -41.38
N GLY A 601 -21.02 -2.99 -40.05
CA GLY A 601 -20.01 -2.32 -39.23
C GLY A 601 -19.92 -3.00 -37.86
N ASP A 602 -19.15 -2.44 -36.93
CA ASP A 602 -19.03 -3.03 -35.59
C ASP A 602 -20.33 -2.89 -34.79
N ALA A 603 -20.80 -3.96 -34.13
CA ALA A 603 -22.06 -3.92 -33.39
C ALA A 603 -22.07 -4.73 -32.10
N ASN A 604 -22.93 -4.31 -31.17
CA ASN A 604 -23.26 -5.03 -29.96
C ASN A 604 -24.73 -5.49 -30.00
N ALA A 605 -24.99 -6.76 -29.73
CA ALA A 605 -26.34 -7.31 -29.73
C ALA A 605 -26.63 -8.15 -28.48
N LYS A 606 -27.87 -8.06 -28.00
CA LYS A 606 -28.42 -8.92 -26.96
C LYS A 606 -29.77 -9.48 -27.40
N MET A 607 -29.76 -10.57 -28.15
CA MET A 607 -30.96 -11.15 -28.79
C MET A 607 -30.87 -12.67 -28.76
N ASP A 608 -31.99 -13.38 -28.67
CA ASP A 608 -32.04 -14.84 -28.76
C ASP A 608 -32.65 -15.27 -30.10
N ASN A 609 -32.33 -16.47 -30.57
CA ASN A 609 -32.89 -17.06 -31.80
C ASN A 609 -32.67 -16.17 -33.04
N SER A 610 -31.55 -15.47 -33.10
CA SER A 610 -31.21 -14.48 -34.13
C SER A 610 -30.17 -15.03 -35.12
N ILE A 611 -30.20 -14.55 -36.36
CA ILE A 611 -29.21 -14.86 -37.39
C ILE A 611 -28.47 -13.58 -37.74
N PHE A 612 -27.17 -13.54 -37.52
CA PHE A 612 -26.29 -12.41 -37.82
C PHE A 612 -25.41 -12.75 -39.03
N ALA A 613 -25.65 -12.10 -40.17
CA ALA A 613 -24.89 -12.29 -41.39
C ALA A 613 -23.94 -11.11 -41.63
N PHE A 614 -22.63 -11.37 -41.65
CA PHE A 614 -21.60 -10.35 -41.88
C PHE A 614 -21.57 -9.97 -43.36
N ALA A 615 -21.74 -8.69 -43.67
CA ALA A 615 -21.86 -8.21 -45.05
C ALA A 615 -20.52 -7.94 -45.73
N GLY A 616 -19.43 -7.85 -44.97
CA GLY A 616 -18.08 -7.56 -45.47
C GLY A 616 -17.01 -8.15 -44.57
N ASP A 617 -15.75 -8.12 -45.02
CA ASP A 617 -14.60 -8.63 -44.28
C ASP A 617 -14.19 -7.69 -43.12
N ASN A 618 -13.51 -8.24 -42.10
CA ASN A 618 -12.97 -7.50 -40.94
C ASN A 618 -14.01 -6.74 -40.09
N LEU A 619 -15.26 -7.19 -40.05
CA LEU A 619 -16.27 -6.64 -39.14
C LEU A 619 -16.15 -7.31 -37.77
N SER A 620 -16.48 -6.58 -36.70
CA SER A 620 -16.53 -7.14 -35.35
C SER A 620 -17.92 -7.12 -34.74
N MET A 621 -18.22 -8.12 -33.91
CA MET A 621 -19.49 -8.20 -33.19
C MET A 621 -19.28 -8.74 -31.78
N HIS A 622 -19.93 -8.08 -30.82
CA HIS A 622 -20.15 -8.63 -29.48
C HIS A 622 -21.62 -9.03 -29.32
N ALA A 623 -21.89 -10.30 -29.03
CA ALA A 623 -23.24 -10.82 -28.92
C ALA A 623 -23.47 -11.52 -27.58
N SER A 624 -24.69 -11.40 -27.05
CA SER A 624 -25.14 -12.17 -25.90
C SER A 624 -26.58 -12.62 -26.13
N GLY A 625 -26.90 -13.86 -25.80
CA GLY A 625 -28.18 -14.45 -26.18
C GLY A 625 -27.96 -15.86 -26.72
N SER A 626 -28.97 -16.71 -26.69
CA SER A 626 -28.84 -18.14 -26.93
C SER A 626 -29.62 -18.60 -28.16
N ASN A 627 -29.16 -19.69 -28.76
CA ASN A 627 -29.68 -20.25 -30.01
C ASN A 627 -29.52 -19.31 -31.20
N ASP A 628 -28.46 -18.50 -31.19
CA ASP A 628 -28.13 -17.60 -32.28
C ASP A 628 -27.30 -18.29 -33.36
N GLN A 629 -27.30 -17.72 -34.57
CA GLN A 629 -26.48 -18.12 -35.68
C GLN A 629 -25.64 -16.95 -36.17
N PHE A 630 -24.34 -17.15 -36.34
CA PHE A 630 -23.41 -16.16 -36.87
C PHE A 630 -22.85 -16.64 -38.20
N VAL A 631 -23.02 -15.90 -39.28
CA VAL A 631 -22.46 -16.21 -40.60
C VAL A 631 -21.30 -15.24 -40.86
N LEU A 632 -20.07 -15.75 -40.78
CA LEU A 632 -18.84 -14.97 -40.82
C LEU A 632 -18.26 -14.84 -42.23
N THR A 633 -17.51 -13.76 -42.42
CA THR A 633 -16.68 -13.44 -43.59
C THR A 633 -15.20 -13.37 -43.18
N SER A 634 -14.28 -13.19 -44.13
CA SER A 634 -12.84 -13.24 -43.81
C SER A 634 -12.44 -12.10 -42.86
N GLY A 635 -11.54 -12.40 -41.91
CA GLY A 635 -11.08 -11.44 -40.90
C GLY A 635 -12.13 -11.05 -39.84
N SER A 636 -13.32 -11.66 -39.83
CA SER A 636 -14.38 -11.32 -38.87
C SER A 636 -13.93 -11.55 -37.43
N GLY A 637 -14.27 -10.61 -36.54
CA GLY A 637 -14.12 -10.75 -35.09
C GLY A 637 -15.48 -11.03 -34.44
N LEU A 638 -15.63 -12.14 -33.73
CA LEU A 638 -16.86 -12.48 -33.02
C LEU A 638 -16.54 -12.77 -31.57
N GLN A 639 -17.21 -12.09 -30.65
CA GLN A 639 -17.18 -12.39 -29.23
C GLN A 639 -18.60 -12.66 -28.75
N PHE A 640 -18.86 -13.81 -28.13
CA PHE A 640 -20.20 -14.12 -27.64
C PHE A 640 -20.22 -14.93 -26.34
N SER A 641 -21.33 -14.87 -25.61
CA SER A 641 -21.51 -15.52 -24.31
C SER A 641 -22.74 -16.42 -24.23
N GLY A 642 -23.42 -16.62 -25.35
CA GLY A 642 -24.62 -17.43 -25.47
C GLY A 642 -24.41 -18.94 -25.44
N ASN A 643 -25.52 -19.65 -25.22
CA ASN A 643 -25.54 -21.11 -25.24
C ASN A 643 -26.22 -21.62 -26.50
N SER A 644 -25.76 -22.77 -26.99
CA SER A 644 -26.34 -23.45 -28.17
C SER A 644 -26.32 -22.60 -29.45
N ASP A 645 -25.35 -21.69 -29.56
CA ASP A 645 -25.17 -20.85 -30.74
C ASP A 645 -24.38 -21.58 -31.82
N THR A 646 -24.56 -21.16 -33.07
CA THR A 646 -23.90 -21.74 -34.24
C THR A 646 -23.13 -20.69 -35.03
N VAL A 647 -21.83 -20.85 -35.18
CA VAL A 647 -20.98 -20.02 -36.05
C VAL A 647 -20.70 -20.76 -37.36
N ILE A 648 -21.11 -20.17 -38.48
CA ILE A 648 -20.90 -20.63 -39.85
C ILE A 648 -19.88 -19.71 -40.52
N GLY A 649 -18.63 -20.13 -40.53
CA GLY A 649 -17.50 -19.37 -41.08
C GLY A 649 -16.48 -20.26 -41.80
N THR A 650 -16.86 -21.43 -42.32
CA THR A 650 -15.91 -22.36 -42.99
C THR A 650 -15.09 -21.72 -44.13
N ASN A 651 -15.64 -20.68 -44.77
CA ASN A 651 -14.96 -19.92 -45.82
C ASN A 651 -14.33 -18.60 -45.31
N ALA A 652 -14.48 -18.25 -44.04
CA ALA A 652 -13.90 -17.07 -43.41
C ALA A 652 -12.47 -17.36 -42.97
N SER A 653 -11.48 -16.94 -43.77
CA SER A 653 -10.08 -17.05 -43.36
C SER A 653 -9.71 -15.92 -42.40
N GLY A 654 -8.87 -16.21 -41.41
CA GLY A 654 -8.40 -15.19 -40.47
C GLY A 654 -9.46 -14.73 -39.47
N ALA A 655 -10.51 -15.51 -39.24
CA ALA A 655 -11.55 -15.15 -38.27
C ALA A 655 -11.01 -15.25 -36.83
N TYR A 656 -11.43 -14.34 -35.97
CA TYR A 656 -11.22 -14.41 -34.51
C TYR A 656 -12.55 -14.68 -33.83
N VAL A 657 -12.64 -15.76 -33.05
CA VAL A 657 -13.85 -16.12 -32.31
C VAL A 657 -13.52 -16.31 -30.84
N GLN A 658 -14.20 -15.59 -29.96
CA GLN A 658 -14.15 -15.78 -28.52
C GLN A 658 -15.54 -16.17 -28.01
N LEU A 659 -15.63 -17.24 -27.23
CA LEU A 659 -16.89 -17.73 -26.69
C LEU A 659 -16.77 -18.08 -25.21
N ASN A 660 -17.84 -17.82 -24.45
CA ASN A 660 -17.91 -18.12 -23.00
C ASN A 660 -19.12 -18.97 -22.60
N GLY A 661 -20.10 -19.19 -23.48
CA GLY A 661 -21.27 -20.02 -23.17
C GLY A 661 -21.07 -21.47 -23.57
N ALA A 662 -22.09 -22.31 -23.39
CA ALA A 662 -22.01 -23.76 -23.49
C ALA A 662 -22.77 -24.35 -24.69
N ASN A 663 -22.31 -25.52 -25.14
CA ASN A 663 -22.90 -26.33 -26.21
C ASN A 663 -22.97 -25.61 -27.58
N ASN A 664 -22.03 -24.71 -27.85
CA ASN A 664 -21.94 -23.97 -29.11
C ASN A 664 -21.28 -24.81 -30.20
N LEU A 665 -21.67 -24.55 -31.44
CA LEU A 665 -21.07 -25.13 -32.63
C LEU A 665 -20.33 -24.03 -33.40
N VAL A 666 -19.01 -24.06 -33.40
CA VAL A 666 -18.18 -23.06 -34.10
C VAL A 666 -17.50 -23.69 -35.29
N SER A 667 -17.62 -23.07 -36.48
CA SER A 667 -16.90 -23.49 -37.67
C SER A 667 -16.26 -22.29 -38.38
N VAL A 668 -14.93 -22.31 -38.58
CA VAL A 668 -14.16 -21.21 -39.18
C VAL A 668 -13.17 -21.72 -40.25
N GLY A 669 -12.74 -20.83 -41.14
CA GLY A 669 -11.81 -21.14 -42.23
C GLY A 669 -10.34 -21.18 -41.79
N ALA A 670 -9.43 -21.19 -42.75
CA ALA A 670 -7.98 -21.28 -42.49
C ALA A 670 -7.41 -20.04 -41.77
N ASN A 671 -6.30 -20.22 -41.06
CA ASN A 671 -5.59 -19.16 -40.32
C ASN A 671 -6.46 -18.46 -39.25
N SER A 672 -7.48 -19.13 -38.73
CA SER A 672 -8.41 -18.55 -37.75
C SER A 672 -7.92 -18.77 -36.32
N ASN A 673 -8.45 -17.99 -35.39
CA ASN A 673 -8.17 -18.11 -33.96
C ASN A 673 -9.49 -18.30 -33.20
N ILE A 674 -9.55 -19.32 -32.34
CA ILE A 674 -10.68 -19.56 -31.43
C ILE A 674 -10.18 -19.57 -29.99
N ASN A 675 -10.83 -18.78 -29.14
CA ASN A 675 -10.68 -18.79 -27.69
C ASN A 675 -11.99 -19.23 -27.03
N ASP A 676 -12.02 -20.46 -26.52
CA ASP A 676 -13.18 -21.09 -25.91
C ASP A 676 -13.03 -21.19 -24.38
N PHE A 677 -13.89 -20.46 -23.67
CA PHE A 677 -14.00 -20.51 -22.21
C PHE A 677 -15.27 -21.25 -21.76
N GLY A 678 -16.02 -21.80 -22.72
CA GLY A 678 -17.29 -22.49 -22.53
C GLY A 678 -17.15 -23.95 -22.09
N SER A 679 -18.23 -24.69 -22.25
CA SER A 679 -18.25 -26.14 -22.00
C SER A 679 -19.18 -26.85 -22.99
N GLY A 680 -18.79 -28.06 -23.42
CA GLY A 680 -19.57 -28.86 -24.37
C GLY A 680 -19.52 -28.36 -25.80
N ASP A 681 -18.62 -27.42 -26.12
CA ASP A 681 -18.56 -26.77 -27.42
C ASP A 681 -17.90 -27.67 -28.48
N THR A 682 -18.35 -27.53 -29.73
CA THR A 682 -17.76 -28.21 -30.89
C THR A 682 -17.13 -27.18 -31.82
N LEU A 683 -15.81 -27.19 -31.91
CA LEU A 683 -14.99 -26.23 -32.65
C LEU A 683 -14.43 -26.90 -33.90
N THR A 684 -14.65 -26.33 -35.08
CA THR A 684 -14.14 -26.85 -36.36
C THR A 684 -13.34 -25.77 -37.06
N VAL A 685 -12.08 -26.03 -37.36
CA VAL A 685 -11.15 -25.03 -37.91
C VAL A 685 -10.53 -25.47 -39.23
N GLY A 686 -10.24 -24.50 -40.10
CA GLY A 686 -9.43 -24.73 -41.30
C GLY A 686 -7.95 -24.89 -41.00
N ALA A 687 -7.15 -25.12 -42.04
CA ALA A 687 -5.69 -25.30 -41.92
C ALA A 687 -5.00 -24.12 -41.21
N ASN A 688 -3.90 -24.41 -40.50
CA ASN A 688 -3.06 -23.42 -39.81
C ASN A 688 -3.79 -22.50 -38.81
N SER A 689 -4.88 -22.99 -38.21
CA SER A 689 -5.64 -22.23 -37.21
C SER A 689 -5.11 -22.47 -35.79
N TRP A 690 -5.45 -21.57 -34.86
CA TRP A 690 -5.18 -21.73 -33.44
C TRP A 690 -6.47 -21.90 -32.65
N VAL A 691 -6.50 -22.86 -31.72
CA VAL A 691 -7.61 -23.08 -30.79
C VAL A 691 -7.05 -23.11 -29.37
N ALA A 692 -7.49 -22.19 -28.51
CA ALA A 692 -7.31 -22.31 -27.06
C ALA A 692 -8.67 -22.61 -26.43
N ALA A 693 -8.79 -23.73 -25.71
CA ALA A 693 -10.04 -24.12 -25.07
C ALA A 693 -9.85 -24.57 -23.62
N VAL A 694 -10.88 -24.35 -22.80
CA VAL A 694 -10.98 -24.93 -21.45
C VAL A 694 -11.72 -26.28 -21.54
N ALA A 695 -11.12 -27.34 -21.00
CA ALA A 695 -11.36 -28.75 -21.33
C ALA A 695 -12.71 -29.36 -20.90
N ALA A 696 -13.73 -28.57 -20.60
CA ALA A 696 -15.00 -29.09 -20.09
C ALA A 696 -15.89 -29.64 -21.23
N ASN A 697 -15.62 -30.86 -21.71
CA ASN A 697 -16.38 -31.57 -22.76
C ASN A 697 -16.28 -30.95 -24.18
N THR A 698 -15.20 -30.23 -24.47
CA THR A 698 -14.98 -29.59 -25.77
C THR A 698 -14.53 -30.61 -26.83
N THR A 699 -15.06 -30.49 -28.06
CA THR A 699 -14.62 -31.22 -29.24
C THR A 699 -13.96 -30.27 -30.23
N VAL A 700 -12.71 -30.54 -30.64
CA VAL A 700 -11.98 -29.77 -31.66
C VAL A 700 -11.77 -30.61 -32.92
N ASN A 701 -12.15 -30.10 -34.09
CA ASN A 701 -11.98 -30.70 -35.40
C ASN A 701 -11.03 -29.84 -36.26
N ALA A 702 -9.78 -30.28 -36.38
CA ALA A 702 -8.71 -29.61 -37.12
C ALA A 702 -8.07 -30.55 -38.17
N THR A 703 -8.90 -31.17 -39.01
CA THR A 703 -8.49 -32.28 -39.88
C THR A 703 -7.68 -31.86 -41.11
N GLN A 704 -7.70 -30.57 -41.48
CA GLN A 704 -6.96 -30.01 -42.62
C GLN A 704 -5.47 -29.81 -42.33
N GLY A 705 -5.12 -29.75 -41.04
CA GLY A 705 -3.77 -29.78 -40.51
C GLY A 705 -3.02 -28.46 -40.38
N GLY A 706 -1.87 -28.52 -39.69
CA GLY A 706 -1.06 -27.36 -39.29
C GLY A 706 -1.65 -26.54 -38.15
N ALA A 707 -2.73 -27.01 -37.51
CA ALA A 707 -3.38 -26.27 -36.43
C ALA A 707 -2.62 -26.39 -35.11
N GLY A 708 -2.54 -25.29 -34.37
CA GLY A 708 -2.12 -25.29 -32.97
C GLY A 708 -3.34 -25.38 -32.05
N ILE A 709 -3.30 -26.27 -31.05
CA ILE A 709 -4.43 -26.52 -30.15
C ILE A 709 -3.92 -26.56 -28.71
N SER A 710 -4.40 -25.66 -27.87
CA SER A 710 -4.11 -25.61 -26.45
C SER A 710 -5.36 -25.96 -25.65
N ILE A 711 -5.30 -26.99 -24.82
CA ILE A 711 -6.39 -27.42 -23.93
C ILE A 711 -5.94 -27.23 -22.48
N SER A 712 -6.74 -26.51 -21.69
CA SER A 712 -6.45 -26.16 -20.29
C SER A 712 -7.64 -26.44 -19.35
N GLY A 713 -7.47 -26.38 -18.04
CA GLY A 713 -8.55 -26.61 -17.05
C GLY A 713 -8.76 -28.09 -16.73
N SER A 714 -9.87 -28.44 -16.08
CA SER A 714 -10.21 -29.83 -15.73
C SER A 714 -11.45 -30.32 -16.49
N GLY A 715 -11.35 -31.48 -17.14
CA GLY A 715 -12.46 -32.07 -17.88
C GLY A 715 -12.03 -33.09 -18.94
N SER A 716 -12.97 -33.42 -19.84
CA SER A 716 -12.70 -34.29 -20.98
C SER A 716 -12.71 -33.51 -22.29
N ALA A 717 -11.76 -33.77 -23.19
CA ALA A 717 -11.71 -33.14 -24.51
C ALA A 717 -11.51 -34.18 -25.62
N LYS A 718 -12.10 -33.92 -26.79
CA LYS A 718 -11.91 -34.74 -27.99
C LYS A 718 -11.29 -33.89 -29.10
N ILE A 719 -10.11 -34.28 -29.58
CA ILE A 719 -9.38 -33.56 -30.63
C ILE A 719 -9.25 -34.47 -31.86
N ASN A 720 -9.71 -34.01 -33.02
CA ASN A 720 -9.53 -34.67 -34.31
C ASN A 720 -8.59 -33.81 -35.16
N ALA A 721 -7.29 -34.07 -35.13
CA ALA A 721 -6.26 -33.24 -35.75
C ALA A 721 -5.26 -34.07 -36.57
N ASN A 722 -4.76 -33.50 -37.67
CA ASN A 722 -3.67 -34.09 -38.45
C ASN A 722 -2.52 -33.09 -38.55
N ASN A 723 -1.27 -33.50 -38.41
CA ASN A 723 -0.12 -32.60 -38.50
C ASN A 723 -0.27 -31.34 -37.63
N GLY A 724 -0.92 -31.46 -36.47
CA GLY A 724 -1.14 -30.36 -35.53
C GLY A 724 -0.10 -30.34 -34.42
N GLU A 725 -0.04 -29.21 -33.72
CA GLU A 725 0.73 -29.02 -32.50
C GLU A 725 -0.23 -28.84 -31.33
N LEU A 726 -0.21 -29.78 -30.38
CA LEU A 726 -1.19 -29.88 -29.30
C LEU A 726 -0.49 -29.65 -27.96
N TYR A 727 -0.97 -28.70 -27.17
CA TYR A 727 -0.51 -28.41 -25.81
C TYR A 727 -1.62 -28.78 -24.83
N LEU A 728 -1.40 -29.76 -23.97
CA LEU A 728 -2.42 -30.31 -23.06
C LEU A 728 -2.01 -30.04 -21.61
N MET A 729 -2.80 -29.25 -20.88
CA MET A 729 -2.48 -28.78 -19.53
C MET A 729 -3.65 -28.96 -18.55
N GLY A 730 -3.43 -29.40 -17.31
CA GLY A 730 -4.38 -29.19 -16.20
C GLY A 730 -5.18 -30.40 -15.71
N GLY A 731 -4.64 -31.62 -15.79
CA GLY A 731 -5.30 -32.82 -15.24
C GLY A 731 -6.47 -33.33 -16.10
N ASN A 732 -6.35 -33.18 -17.41
CA ASN A 732 -7.42 -33.49 -18.38
C ASN A 732 -7.46 -34.95 -18.82
N THR A 733 -8.65 -35.41 -19.24
CA THR A 733 -8.81 -36.62 -20.05
C THR A 733 -9.01 -36.25 -21.52
N VAL A 734 -7.96 -36.37 -22.33
CA VAL A 734 -7.97 -35.94 -23.73
C VAL A 734 -7.92 -37.15 -24.67
N SER A 735 -8.79 -37.18 -25.67
CA SER A 735 -8.75 -38.15 -26.77
C SER A 735 -8.32 -37.47 -28.06
N VAL A 736 -7.16 -37.82 -28.59
CA VAL A 736 -6.60 -37.31 -29.84
C VAL A 736 -6.76 -38.36 -30.93
N GLN A 737 -7.42 -38.00 -32.02
CA GLN A 737 -7.56 -38.82 -33.23
C GLN A 737 -6.89 -38.12 -34.41
N GLY A 738 -6.07 -38.86 -35.15
CA GLY A 738 -5.45 -38.44 -36.40
C GLY A 738 -3.95 -38.71 -36.45
N ASN A 739 -3.31 -38.25 -37.52
CA ASN A 739 -1.94 -38.65 -37.86
C ASN A 739 -0.96 -37.48 -37.80
N GLY A 740 0.30 -37.78 -37.47
CA GLY A 740 1.40 -36.81 -37.61
C GLY A 740 1.39 -35.66 -36.61
N ASN A 741 0.64 -35.75 -35.51
CA ASN A 741 0.57 -34.66 -34.53
C ASN A 741 1.79 -34.65 -33.61
N VAL A 742 2.18 -33.47 -33.15
CA VAL A 742 3.08 -33.27 -32.02
C VAL A 742 2.22 -32.93 -30.81
N ILE A 743 2.36 -33.69 -29.73
CA ILE A 743 1.51 -33.62 -28.54
C ILE A 743 2.41 -33.37 -27.34
N ASP A 744 2.35 -32.17 -26.79
CA ASP A 744 3.01 -31.80 -25.54
C ASP A 744 2.03 -31.94 -24.38
N VAL A 745 2.35 -32.84 -23.45
CA VAL A 745 1.54 -33.11 -22.25
C VAL A 745 2.26 -32.46 -21.08
N TRP A 746 1.67 -31.40 -20.54
CA TRP A 746 2.29 -30.56 -19.53
C TRP A 746 1.44 -30.47 -18.25
N GLY A 747 2.06 -30.63 -17.09
CA GLY A 747 1.37 -30.67 -15.80
C GLY A 747 1.12 -32.10 -15.33
N PRO A 748 0.71 -32.32 -14.07
CA PRO A 748 0.44 -33.65 -13.53
C PRO A 748 -1.04 -34.06 -13.64
N GLY A 749 -1.31 -35.36 -13.82
CA GLY A 749 -2.65 -35.95 -13.77
C GLY A 749 -3.38 -36.07 -15.11
N GLU A 750 -2.72 -35.79 -16.23
CA GLU A 750 -3.28 -35.88 -17.57
C GLU A 750 -3.35 -37.34 -18.04
N THR A 751 -4.50 -37.68 -18.63
CA THR A 751 -4.72 -38.95 -19.34
C THR A 751 -4.98 -38.65 -20.80
N VAL A 752 -4.05 -39.03 -21.68
CA VAL A 752 -4.14 -38.76 -23.12
C VAL A 752 -4.30 -40.07 -23.88
N THR A 753 -5.43 -40.25 -24.57
CA THR A 753 -5.65 -41.37 -25.49
C THR A 753 -5.34 -40.92 -26.91
N VAL A 754 -4.32 -41.50 -27.55
CA VAL A 754 -3.91 -41.18 -28.91
C VAL A 754 -4.27 -42.33 -29.86
N GLN A 755 -5.03 -41.99 -30.89
CA GLN A 755 -5.47 -42.89 -31.95
C GLN A 755 -5.00 -42.36 -33.30
N GLY A 756 -4.37 -43.21 -34.09
CA GLY A 756 -3.75 -42.83 -35.37
C GLY A 756 -2.27 -43.21 -35.41
N SER A 757 -1.55 -42.65 -36.38
CA SER A 757 -0.17 -43.04 -36.70
C SER A 757 0.76 -41.85 -36.80
N GLY A 758 2.04 -42.06 -36.48
CA GLY A 758 3.08 -41.06 -36.63
C GLY A 758 2.99 -39.88 -35.67
N ASN A 759 2.32 -40.00 -34.53
CA ASN A 759 2.24 -38.93 -33.53
C ASN A 759 3.50 -38.92 -32.65
N SER A 760 4.02 -37.74 -32.35
CA SER A 760 5.11 -37.54 -31.38
C SER A 760 4.52 -37.00 -30.09
N LEU A 761 4.88 -37.58 -28.95
CA LEU A 761 4.37 -37.19 -27.64
C LEU A 761 5.53 -36.76 -26.75
N LEU A 762 5.43 -35.61 -26.10
CA LEU A 762 6.35 -35.12 -25.09
C LEU A 762 5.66 -35.17 -23.71
N MET A 763 6.34 -35.76 -22.73
CA MET A 763 5.87 -35.93 -21.36
C MET A 763 6.91 -35.34 -20.40
N ASP A 764 6.61 -34.20 -19.80
CA ASP A 764 7.59 -33.41 -19.04
C ASP A 764 7.46 -33.50 -17.52
N SER A 765 6.33 -34.02 -17.02
CA SER A 765 5.98 -34.05 -15.60
C SER A 765 5.78 -35.48 -15.07
N THR A 766 5.61 -35.62 -13.76
CA THR A 766 5.21 -36.88 -13.10
C THR A 766 3.69 -37.07 -13.12
N SER A 767 3.21 -38.30 -12.98
CA SER A 767 1.77 -38.63 -12.90
C SER A 767 0.97 -38.47 -14.21
N GLN A 768 1.66 -38.54 -15.36
CA GLN A 768 1.02 -38.50 -16.69
C GLN A 768 0.79 -39.91 -17.23
N THR A 769 -0.32 -40.10 -17.96
CA THR A 769 -0.65 -41.36 -18.63
C THR A 769 -0.98 -41.13 -20.11
N VAL A 770 -0.29 -41.86 -20.98
CA VAL A 770 -0.58 -41.96 -22.41
C VAL A 770 -1.13 -43.34 -22.72
N LEU A 771 -2.25 -43.39 -23.43
CA LEU A 771 -2.86 -44.60 -23.96
C LEU A 771 -2.84 -44.55 -25.48
N THR A 772 -2.52 -45.67 -26.12
CA THR A 772 -2.72 -45.88 -27.55
C THR A 772 -3.60 -47.11 -27.75
N SER A 773 -3.97 -47.43 -29.00
CA SER A 773 -4.79 -48.60 -29.30
C SER A 773 -4.18 -49.94 -28.88
N SER A 774 -2.85 -50.02 -28.73
CA SER A 774 -2.12 -51.29 -28.51
C SER A 774 -1.15 -51.26 -27.31
N SER A 775 -0.93 -50.09 -26.73
CA SER A 775 0.13 -49.83 -25.75
C SER A 775 -0.27 -48.72 -24.78
N SER A 776 0.26 -48.72 -23.57
CA SER A 776 0.20 -47.57 -22.67
C SER A 776 1.58 -47.24 -22.10
N LEU A 777 1.74 -45.99 -21.70
CA LEU A 777 2.92 -45.45 -21.05
C LEU A 777 2.47 -44.55 -19.90
N SER A 778 2.95 -44.80 -18.69
CA SER A 778 2.73 -43.91 -17.56
C SER A 778 4.03 -43.66 -16.80
N ARG A 779 4.11 -42.48 -16.18
CA ARG A 779 5.22 -42.09 -15.29
C ARG A 779 4.69 -41.94 -13.87
N GLY A 780 5.14 -42.81 -12.97
CA GLY A 780 4.81 -42.75 -11.56
C GLY A 780 5.44 -41.55 -10.86
N ASP A 781 4.88 -41.18 -9.70
CA ASP A 781 5.37 -40.09 -8.83
C ASP A 781 6.80 -40.34 -8.32
N ASP A 782 7.21 -41.61 -8.25
CA ASP A 782 8.55 -42.06 -7.87
C ASP A 782 9.55 -42.06 -9.05
N GLY A 783 9.12 -41.62 -10.23
CA GLY A 783 9.91 -41.62 -11.45
C GLY A 783 9.99 -42.98 -12.16
N THR A 784 9.24 -44.00 -11.70
CA THR A 784 9.11 -45.28 -12.41
C THR A 784 8.37 -45.07 -13.73
N ILE A 785 8.87 -45.69 -14.80
CA ILE A 785 8.21 -45.70 -16.11
C ILE A 785 7.50 -47.03 -16.26
N ILE A 786 6.19 -47.02 -16.47
CA ILE A 786 5.38 -48.22 -16.69
C ILE A 786 4.99 -48.25 -18.17
N VAL A 787 5.31 -49.34 -18.84
CA VAL A 787 4.97 -49.57 -20.25
C VAL A 787 4.12 -50.83 -20.32
N THR A 788 2.93 -50.74 -20.90
CA THR A 788 2.05 -51.92 -21.05
C THR A 788 1.70 -52.16 -22.51
N GLY A 789 1.35 -53.40 -22.86
CA GLY A 789 0.85 -53.76 -24.19
C GLY A 789 1.93 -54.27 -25.14
N SER A 790 1.78 -54.02 -26.45
CA SER A 790 2.64 -54.61 -27.49
C SER A 790 3.93 -53.83 -27.78
N VAL A 791 4.43 -53.06 -26.80
CA VAL A 791 5.70 -52.34 -26.94
C VAL A 791 6.85 -53.33 -26.94
N ASP A 792 7.76 -53.22 -27.90
CA ASP A 792 9.03 -53.95 -27.87
C ASP A 792 9.95 -53.30 -26.81
N PRO A 793 10.29 -53.99 -25.71
CA PRO A 793 11.14 -53.44 -24.65
C PRO A 793 12.52 -52.99 -25.16
N GLY A 794 13.00 -53.56 -26.27
CA GLY A 794 14.28 -53.18 -26.89
C GLY A 794 14.27 -51.80 -27.56
N THR A 795 13.10 -51.17 -27.68
CA THR A 795 12.94 -49.85 -28.31
C THR A 795 12.99 -48.69 -27.33
N VAL A 796 13.07 -48.96 -26.02
CA VAL A 796 13.21 -47.91 -25.01
C VAL A 796 14.68 -47.51 -24.87
N THR A 797 15.00 -46.26 -25.21
CA THR A 797 16.36 -45.73 -25.14
C THR A 797 16.44 -44.53 -24.22
N LEU A 798 17.52 -44.42 -23.44
CA LEU A 798 17.84 -43.24 -22.63
C LEU A 798 19.11 -42.58 -23.16
N THR A 799 19.03 -41.30 -23.52
CA THR A 799 20.16 -40.49 -23.98
C THR A 799 20.08 -39.11 -23.36
N SER A 800 21.12 -38.72 -22.63
CA SER A 800 21.25 -37.39 -22.00
C SER A 800 20.01 -37.01 -21.19
N GLY A 801 19.52 -37.93 -20.37
CA GLY A 801 18.34 -37.72 -19.51
C GLY A 801 16.98 -37.72 -20.22
N THR A 802 16.91 -38.08 -21.51
CA THR A 802 15.65 -38.20 -22.27
C THR A 802 15.38 -39.67 -22.63
N ALA A 803 14.27 -40.22 -22.13
CA ALA A 803 13.81 -41.56 -22.50
C ALA A 803 12.90 -41.48 -23.72
N THR A 804 13.09 -42.35 -24.71
CA THR A 804 12.24 -42.46 -25.91
C THR A 804 11.61 -43.85 -25.96
N VAL A 805 10.29 -43.92 -26.20
CA VAL A 805 9.49 -45.15 -26.25
C VAL A 805 8.68 -45.19 -27.54
N ASN A 806 8.79 -46.27 -28.32
CA ASN A 806 7.92 -46.50 -29.47
C ASN A 806 6.64 -47.22 -29.02
N LEU A 807 5.50 -46.54 -29.12
CA LEU A 807 4.21 -47.06 -28.67
C LEU A 807 3.48 -47.88 -29.75
N GLY A 808 4.07 -48.02 -30.94
CA GLY A 808 3.50 -48.72 -32.09
C GLY A 808 2.81 -47.77 -33.08
N ASN A 809 2.61 -48.24 -34.33
CA ASN A 809 2.05 -47.46 -35.45
C ASN A 809 2.81 -46.14 -35.74
N GLY A 810 4.11 -46.11 -35.45
CA GLY A 810 4.94 -44.92 -35.62
C GLY A 810 4.71 -43.84 -34.57
N ASN A 811 3.90 -44.09 -33.53
CA ASN A 811 3.75 -43.18 -32.41
C ASN A 811 4.96 -43.30 -31.48
N VAL A 812 5.57 -42.16 -31.13
CA VAL A 812 6.77 -42.10 -30.30
C VAL A 812 6.50 -41.18 -29.12
N ALA A 813 6.80 -41.64 -27.90
CA ALA A 813 6.73 -40.83 -26.69
C ALA A 813 8.13 -40.56 -26.14
N THR A 814 8.40 -39.32 -25.75
CA THR A 814 9.65 -38.89 -25.13
C THR A 814 9.39 -38.33 -23.75
N LEU A 815 10.17 -38.79 -22.76
CA LEU A 815 10.11 -38.33 -21.37
C LEU A 815 11.42 -37.62 -21.01
N SER A 816 11.34 -36.39 -20.53
CA SER A 816 12.51 -35.64 -20.08
C SER A 816 12.77 -35.79 -18.57
N GLY A 817 14.03 -35.61 -18.18
CA GLY A 817 14.45 -35.66 -16.77
C GLY A 817 14.49 -37.07 -16.20
N VAL A 818 14.76 -38.08 -17.03
CA VAL A 818 14.88 -39.47 -16.62
C VAL A 818 16.33 -39.74 -16.20
N SER A 819 16.54 -40.10 -14.93
CA SER A 819 17.87 -40.43 -14.40
C SER A 819 18.38 -41.77 -14.93
N SER A 820 19.69 -41.88 -15.14
CA SER A 820 20.32 -43.20 -15.35
C SER A 820 20.09 -44.08 -14.11
N GLY A 821 19.63 -45.31 -14.33
CA GLY A 821 19.19 -46.24 -13.30
C GLY A 821 17.68 -46.20 -13.00
N ALA A 822 16.91 -45.35 -13.69
CA ALA A 822 15.44 -45.35 -13.59
C ALA A 822 14.87 -46.74 -13.92
N LYS A 823 13.86 -47.17 -13.14
CA LYS A 823 13.19 -48.45 -13.34
C LYS A 823 12.15 -48.33 -14.44
N VAL A 824 12.16 -49.30 -15.34
CA VAL A 824 11.08 -49.51 -16.32
C VAL A 824 10.41 -50.83 -16.01
N GLU A 825 9.11 -50.76 -15.73
CA GLU A 825 8.23 -51.90 -15.61
C GLU A 825 7.53 -52.15 -16.94
N TYR A 826 7.79 -53.30 -17.55
CA TYR A 826 7.10 -53.74 -18.77
C TYR A 826 6.04 -54.78 -18.39
N ILE A 827 4.78 -54.48 -18.67
CA ILE A 827 3.65 -55.40 -18.47
C ILE A 827 3.18 -55.89 -19.83
N ASP A 828 3.43 -57.16 -20.12
CA ASP A 828 3.05 -57.75 -21.41
C ASP A 828 1.53 -57.95 -21.52
N ALA A 829 1.06 -58.38 -22.70
CA ALA A 829 -0.35 -58.62 -22.98
C ALA A 829 -0.99 -59.74 -22.11
N SER A 830 -0.18 -60.56 -21.43
CA SER A 830 -0.64 -61.58 -20.47
C SER A 830 -0.75 -61.05 -19.03
N GLY A 831 -0.34 -59.79 -18.80
CA GLY A 831 -0.33 -59.15 -17.50
C GLY A 831 0.92 -59.45 -16.67
N VAL A 832 1.95 -60.06 -17.26
CA VAL A 832 3.21 -60.39 -16.56
C VAL A 832 4.14 -59.19 -16.59
N ALA A 833 4.61 -58.76 -15.41
CA ALA A 833 5.53 -57.65 -15.26
C ALA A 833 7.01 -58.12 -15.31
N THR A 834 7.83 -57.39 -16.07
CA THR A 834 9.29 -57.53 -16.10
C THR A 834 9.95 -56.20 -15.82
N TRP A 835 11.12 -56.21 -15.18
CA TRP A 835 11.80 -55.00 -14.72
C TRP A 835 13.15 -54.84 -15.39
N SER A 836 13.46 -53.62 -15.82
CA SER A 836 14.80 -53.24 -16.27
C SER A 836 15.21 -51.89 -15.67
N ALA A 837 16.51 -51.62 -15.63
CA ALA A 837 17.03 -50.30 -15.32
C ALA A 837 17.54 -49.66 -16.62
N LEU A 838 17.12 -48.42 -16.90
CA LEU A 838 17.63 -47.69 -18.06
C LEU A 838 19.05 -47.20 -17.77
N GLN A 839 19.96 -47.46 -18.70
CA GLN A 839 21.29 -46.84 -18.68
C GLN A 839 21.33 -45.71 -19.69
N ASP A 840 21.79 -44.54 -19.25
CA ASP A 840 22.00 -43.42 -20.17
C ASP A 840 23.19 -43.73 -21.07
N THR A 841 22.92 -43.81 -22.37
CA THR A 841 23.94 -44.10 -23.38
C THR A 841 25.05 -43.06 -23.44
N SER A 842 24.80 -41.82 -22.98
CA SER A 842 25.82 -40.78 -22.86
C SER A 842 26.80 -41.00 -21.70
N LEU A 843 26.42 -41.80 -20.69
CA LEU A 843 27.32 -42.25 -19.61
C LEU A 843 28.27 -43.36 -20.06
N VAL A 844 27.90 -44.11 -21.11
CA VAL A 844 28.67 -45.27 -21.60
C VAL A 844 29.81 -44.85 -22.56
N SER A 845 29.80 -43.62 -23.10
CA SER A 845 30.88 -43.13 -23.97
C SER A 845 32.15 -42.66 -23.23
N GLY A 846 32.12 -42.59 -21.89
CA GLY A 846 33.33 -42.49 -21.09
C GLY A 846 34.02 -43.84 -21.04
N SER A 847 34.96 -44.08 -21.96
CA SER A 847 35.82 -45.27 -21.98
C SER A 847 36.55 -45.48 -20.65
N PHE A 848 35.93 -46.20 -19.70
CA PHE A 848 36.62 -46.81 -18.56
C PHE A 848 37.34 -48.10 -18.98
N THR A 849 37.96 -48.13 -20.16
CA THR A 849 38.85 -49.23 -20.56
C THR A 849 40.23 -49.16 -19.89
N SER A 850 40.48 -48.14 -19.06
CA SER A 850 41.58 -48.13 -18.10
C SER A 850 41.04 -48.38 -16.70
N ALA A 851 40.59 -49.61 -16.44
CA ALA A 851 40.46 -50.09 -15.06
C ALA A 851 41.83 -49.93 -14.39
N HIS A 852 41.97 -48.90 -13.56
CA HIS A 852 43.13 -48.67 -12.73
C HIS A 852 43.36 -49.95 -11.91
N THR A 853 44.54 -50.55 -12.03
CA THR A 853 44.94 -51.84 -11.42
C THR A 853 44.61 -51.95 -9.92
N LEU A 854 44.42 -50.82 -9.24
CA LEU A 854 43.99 -50.73 -7.84
C LEU A 854 42.56 -51.26 -7.57
N ALA A 855 41.61 -51.13 -8.49
CA ALA A 855 40.25 -51.64 -8.28
C ALA A 855 40.19 -53.19 -8.32
N ASN A 856 40.96 -53.79 -9.23
CA ASN A 856 41.12 -55.25 -9.27
C ASN A 856 41.98 -55.79 -8.12
N GLN A 857 42.93 -55.01 -7.60
CA GLN A 857 43.69 -55.36 -6.39
C GLN A 857 42.84 -55.28 -5.12
N LEU A 858 41.90 -54.33 -5.02
CA LEU A 858 40.98 -54.24 -3.88
C LEU A 858 39.97 -55.39 -3.88
N VAL A 859 39.43 -55.78 -5.04
CA VAL A 859 38.54 -56.95 -5.16
C VAL A 859 39.29 -58.26 -4.88
N ALA A 860 40.54 -58.38 -5.31
CA ALA A 860 41.39 -59.54 -4.98
C ALA A 860 41.79 -59.58 -3.49
N ALA A 861 42.03 -58.41 -2.86
CA ALA A 861 42.31 -58.30 -1.43
C ALA A 861 41.08 -58.66 -0.58
N MET A 862 39.88 -58.23 -0.99
CA MET A 862 38.62 -58.58 -0.32
C MET A 862 38.25 -60.07 -0.51
N ALA A 863 38.58 -60.67 -1.66
CA ALA A 863 38.38 -62.11 -1.89
C ALA A 863 39.38 -63.00 -1.12
N SER A 864 40.51 -62.45 -0.66
CA SER A 864 41.51 -63.18 0.14
C SER A 864 41.18 -63.27 1.64
N TYR A 865 40.11 -62.60 2.11
CA TYR A 865 39.82 -62.46 3.54
C TYR A 865 38.74 -63.41 4.09
N THR A 866 38.08 -64.22 3.24
CA THR A 866 36.92 -65.04 3.66
C THR A 866 37.14 -66.55 3.72
N ASN A 867 38.37 -67.06 3.59
CA ASN A 867 38.65 -68.50 3.73
C ASN A 867 39.85 -68.78 4.66
N ALA A 868 39.63 -68.70 5.97
CA ALA A 868 40.40 -69.44 6.97
C ALA A 868 39.67 -69.51 8.33
N ASP A 869 38.80 -70.51 8.50
CA ASP A 869 38.65 -71.23 9.79
C ASP A 869 39.96 -72.03 9.99
N SER A 870 40.62 -72.15 11.15
CA SER A 870 40.19 -72.16 12.56
C SER A 870 41.41 -72.02 13.51
N GLY A 871 41.27 -71.38 14.68
CA GLY A 871 42.11 -71.75 15.87
C GLY A 871 42.71 -70.66 16.79
N ALA A 872 41.86 -69.90 17.49
CA ALA A 872 41.93 -69.42 18.89
C ALA A 872 43.24 -68.92 19.60
N ALA A 873 43.17 -67.63 19.98
CA ALA A 873 43.31 -67.03 21.34
C ALA A 873 44.69 -66.59 21.93
N SER A 874 44.63 -65.42 22.62
CA SER A 874 45.60 -64.78 23.54
C SER A 874 46.64 -63.83 22.87
N PHE A 875 46.89 -62.56 23.23
CA PHE A 875 46.51 -61.68 24.36
C PHE A 875 46.82 -60.21 23.97
N VAL A 876 45.83 -59.32 24.11
CA VAL A 876 45.82 -57.95 24.71
C VAL A 876 46.96 -56.92 24.46
N ALA A 877 46.51 -55.76 23.93
CA ALA A 877 46.86 -54.35 24.23
C ALA A 877 47.87 -53.55 23.35
N GLN A 878 47.43 -52.28 23.13
CA GLN A 878 48.15 -51.08 22.67
C GLN A 878 48.44 -51.01 21.16
N GLN A 879 48.21 -49.91 20.43
CA GLN A 879 47.91 -48.54 20.81
C GLN A 879 47.47 -47.78 19.54
N ALA A 880 46.31 -47.13 19.59
CA ALA A 880 46.14 -45.88 18.87
C ALA A 880 46.97 -44.82 19.60
N THR A 881 47.82 -44.09 18.87
CA THR A 881 47.87 -42.63 18.96
C THR A 881 48.81 -42.08 17.88
N ASN A 882 48.28 -41.05 17.23
CA ASN A 882 48.99 -39.91 16.65
C ASN A 882 49.62 -40.10 15.27
N ASP A 883 49.62 -39.09 14.41
CA ASP A 883 48.86 -37.86 14.23
C ASP A 883 49.46 -37.26 12.96
N SER A 884 48.75 -36.29 12.38
CA SER A 884 49.31 -35.15 11.67
C SER A 884 49.71 -35.28 10.19
N GLN A 885 48.85 -34.63 9.40
CA GLN A 885 49.15 -33.44 8.58
C GLN A 885 49.85 -33.59 7.20
N HIS A 886 49.40 -32.69 6.30
CA HIS A 886 50.03 -32.21 5.06
C HIS A 886 49.84 -33.13 3.82
N MET A 887 49.36 -32.72 2.64
CA MET A 887 48.96 -31.46 2.00
C MET A 887 47.94 -31.83 0.87
N LEU A 888 46.89 -31.07 0.51
CA LEU A 888 46.85 -29.76 -0.16
C LEU A 888 47.71 -29.63 -1.44
N ALA A 889 47.09 -29.91 -2.60
CA ALA A 889 47.26 -29.27 -3.92
C ALA A 889 46.39 -30.07 -4.92
N ALA A 890 45.30 -29.50 -5.48
CA ALA A 890 45.25 -28.82 -6.79
C ALA A 890 45.53 -29.79 -7.96
N SER A 891 44.86 -29.81 -9.12
CA SER A 891 43.75 -29.07 -9.75
C SER A 891 43.68 -29.60 -11.21
N LEU A 892 42.58 -29.33 -11.92
CA LEU A 892 42.30 -29.61 -13.34
C LEU A 892 42.07 -31.09 -13.69
N HIS A 893 40.94 -31.50 -14.25
CA HIS A 893 40.15 -30.90 -15.34
C HIS A 893 38.67 -31.23 -15.24
#